data_AF-A0A846J375-F1
#
_entry.id   AF-A0A846J375-F1
#
_cell.length_a   1.000
_cell.length_b   1.000
_cell.length_c   1.000
_cell.angle_alpha   90.00
_cell.angle_beta   90.00
_cell.angle_gamma   90.00
#
_symmetry.space_group_name_H-M   'P 1'
#
loop_
_entity.id
_entity.type
_entity.pdbx_description
1 polymer ?
#
loop_
_entity_poly.entity_id
_entity_poly.type
_entity_poly.pdbx_seq_one_letter_code
_entity_poly.pdbx_strand_id
1 'polypeptide(L)'
;MVRDRLLSDKNIFLSIYLVDSYIQNKELLSPKERKALNNLRDVFNVTNIEKTMKKVRARLEEMLNNELEYFEVAVYFKPKKYEDGKTVFRPLHTASLIDQIAMIAMLQVLVYDIDAETGKLMPSELSRLLPSNFYGNRIAFDGNQLFKPWQEQYQEYTTKANEMLYNYCENLEYKYEVSLDLENFFPSINPQVLYNFISTHLPLKLNSEDSATIKTIIKKLLIFKLCDLKDIELSWYLKQDINDYTKNSKSFDYAKGMPQGLPHTYFMANIFMLLVRDKYTEVFPGEMLFYVDDSVIFTNGKDGYLNESTFELAIAELNKSIKKKEGYVLTEGCVANSTIFPPDYCYQNEDYGVIVHGANSKSVFASIKEAKKSSGEMYLKSLSRETSNIGFDIFTTFSDEEVRMVLSRTEAILSAIHKELGKIKKDDSNQKVYRDKLLRYKKFFAYRKTVLEYKNTGKVEELKEEIIGNISLRNSPVKIQDFFEKYSDDILASSIEFVFKRCTDEWVGVDDLIKAVKDLNATLYAGCSKHSYILKAYDQYLKKTLEYCDFDLYASLRDAVSGRYRTLREQSAIRKRKRFSDDLDKICVSNSQELFAFLRISKIYDYSEYVRNNSNNLERMILNAMFSYLFEYETDDRFSFAKKSRIPIQYSEVRVLAMLRNRIFSYSDFLEKYRKYTQDEFVQTADYSLLQVIDIFRLFVVCPERIDSLILIHKYCCDTWKNGSKYLHFYTLHNQEHAVSLIRSSIQLLHAISYFKLKQIDYFVLFAACYLHDISMVTSPDTSKFYTGNNEDANLICTEFIEELDINNSTRTKRALCEVYKKIDTFFEYDIRSNHANDSAKEIRTFKELDFIEPTMRELIARVSNGHGYDSNDVYFEKSVGKSALINEKFIKILLRLSDLLDMSRYRISKVILNHNLTNLNMVSRFHWISHLITDGYNLDTEYRIAEISNDSMAGAFLKKGSIVEKMVLTVDVLMSQTTEVPNTKKCNCISNSDLDIKKNGTTTIRVVCDKDSTCKNQQCNFLCKWFVTKNNYLFEELGALKQYLNNIQHNFFAAEMEVNIRVVANTNIPNEVFDYLREYVNHS
;
A
#
# COMPACT_ATOMS: atom_id res chain seq x y z
N MET A 1 8.99 -26.88 -33.36
CA MET A 1 9.60 -26.25 -32.16
C MET A 1 8.56 -25.60 -31.26
N VAL A 2 7.61 -24.83 -31.80
CA VAL A 2 6.49 -24.20 -31.07
C VAL A 2 5.59 -25.24 -30.41
N ARG A 3 5.24 -26.30 -31.14
CA ARG A 3 4.41 -27.40 -30.62
C ARG A 3 5.08 -28.09 -29.42
N ASP A 4 6.38 -28.37 -29.54
CA ASP A 4 7.17 -29.00 -28.47
C ASP A 4 7.22 -28.10 -27.23
N ARG A 5 7.44 -26.79 -27.43
CA ARG A 5 7.40 -25.80 -26.35
C ARG A 5 6.04 -25.77 -25.65
N LEU A 6 4.94 -25.74 -26.41
CA LEU A 6 3.59 -25.69 -25.86
C LEU A 6 3.30 -26.90 -24.96
N LEU A 7 3.69 -28.11 -25.39
CA LEU A 7 3.43 -29.38 -24.69
C LEU A 7 4.47 -29.71 -23.61
N SER A 8 5.57 -28.95 -23.54
CA SER A 8 6.63 -29.13 -22.56
C SER A 8 6.13 -29.00 -21.12
N ASP A 9 6.72 -29.78 -20.21
CA ASP A 9 6.45 -29.69 -18.78
C ASP A 9 6.70 -28.27 -18.25
N LYS A 10 7.75 -27.61 -18.74
CA LYS A 10 8.16 -26.25 -18.34
C LYS A 10 7.07 -25.21 -18.61
N ASN A 11 6.44 -25.25 -19.79
CA ASN A 11 5.38 -24.31 -20.17
C ASN A 11 4.08 -24.57 -19.40
N ILE A 12 3.68 -25.84 -19.29
CA ILE A 12 2.46 -26.20 -18.56
C ILE A 12 2.60 -25.87 -17.06
N PHE A 13 3.76 -26.16 -16.47
CA PHE A 13 4.04 -25.81 -15.07
C PHE A 13 4.04 -24.30 -14.85
N LEU A 14 4.61 -23.49 -15.75
CA LEU A 14 4.54 -22.03 -15.67
C LEU A 14 3.08 -21.55 -15.63
N SER A 15 2.20 -22.11 -16.46
CA SER A 15 0.76 -21.79 -16.42
C SER A 15 0.12 -22.14 -15.07
N ILE A 16 0.44 -23.30 -14.50
CA ILE A 16 -0.06 -23.71 -13.18
C ILE A 16 0.49 -22.81 -12.07
N TYR A 17 1.79 -22.49 -12.09
CA TYR A 17 2.44 -21.64 -11.09
C TYR A 17 1.81 -20.23 -11.07
N LEU A 18 1.46 -19.70 -12.24
CA LEU A 18 0.87 -18.36 -12.39
C LEU A 18 -0.66 -18.33 -12.18
N VAL A 19 -1.31 -19.46 -11.89
CA VAL A 19 -2.79 -19.60 -11.93
C VAL A 19 -3.53 -18.58 -11.07
N ASP A 20 -2.99 -18.24 -9.91
CA ASP A 20 -3.59 -17.27 -9.00
C ASP A 20 -3.55 -15.83 -9.51
N SER A 21 -2.61 -15.51 -10.40
CA SER A 21 -2.40 -14.16 -10.95
C SER A 21 -3.40 -13.80 -12.06
N TYR A 22 -3.90 -14.80 -12.79
CA TYR A 22 -4.76 -14.57 -13.96
C TYR A 22 -6.21 -15.02 -13.78
N ILE A 23 -6.51 -15.91 -12.83
CA ILE A 23 -7.91 -16.24 -12.50
C ILE A 23 -8.48 -15.14 -11.60
N GLN A 24 -9.10 -14.14 -12.22
CA GLN A 24 -9.67 -12.97 -11.53
C GLN A 24 -11.04 -13.29 -10.89
N ASN A 25 -11.98 -13.87 -11.66
CA ASN A 25 -13.35 -14.13 -11.20
C ASN A 25 -13.46 -15.52 -10.54
N LYS A 26 -12.75 -15.72 -9.42
CA LYS A 26 -12.69 -17.01 -8.70
C LYS A 26 -14.07 -17.48 -8.22
N GLU A 27 -14.99 -16.56 -8.00
CA GLU A 27 -16.38 -16.81 -7.62
C GLU A 27 -17.19 -17.52 -8.72
N LEU A 28 -16.76 -17.42 -9.99
CA LEU A 28 -17.43 -18.07 -11.12
C LEU A 28 -17.01 -19.53 -11.33
N LEU A 29 -15.97 -20.00 -10.63
CA LEU A 29 -15.58 -21.41 -10.66
C LEU A 29 -16.57 -22.30 -9.88
N SER A 30 -16.68 -23.58 -10.24
CA SER A 30 -17.45 -24.53 -9.41
C SER A 30 -16.78 -24.73 -8.04
N PRO A 31 -17.51 -25.17 -7.00
CA PRO A 31 -16.91 -25.47 -5.69
C PRO A 31 -15.71 -26.45 -5.78
N LYS A 32 -15.81 -27.47 -6.63
CA LYS A 32 -14.73 -28.45 -6.86
C LYS A 32 -13.50 -27.80 -7.49
N GLU A 33 -13.69 -26.90 -8.45
CA GLU A 33 -12.61 -26.18 -9.11
C GLU A 33 -11.95 -25.14 -8.20
N ARG A 34 -12.71 -24.45 -7.36
CA ARG A 34 -12.15 -23.55 -6.35
C ARG A 34 -11.23 -24.30 -5.37
N LYS A 35 -11.66 -25.48 -4.93
CA LYS A 35 -10.82 -26.37 -4.10
C LYS A 35 -9.57 -26.84 -4.85
N ALA A 36 -9.72 -27.20 -6.13
CA ALA A 36 -8.59 -27.55 -6.98
C ALA A 36 -7.61 -26.38 -7.15
N LEU A 37 -8.12 -25.16 -7.41
CA LEU A 37 -7.32 -23.94 -7.51
C LEU A 37 -6.53 -23.68 -6.23
N ASN A 38 -7.17 -23.77 -5.06
CA ASN A 38 -6.49 -23.66 -3.78
C ASN A 38 -5.38 -24.71 -3.65
N ASN A 39 -5.67 -25.99 -3.95
CA ASN A 39 -4.68 -27.06 -3.89
C ASN A 39 -3.48 -26.89 -4.85
N LEU A 40 -3.63 -26.15 -5.96
CA LEU A 40 -2.54 -25.88 -6.91
C LEU A 40 -1.52 -24.86 -6.39
N ARG A 41 -1.88 -24.08 -5.36
CA ARG A 41 -0.97 -23.13 -4.71
C ARG A 41 0.17 -23.82 -3.96
N ASP A 42 -0.03 -25.06 -3.52
CA ASP A 42 1.05 -25.90 -2.99
C ASP A 42 1.75 -26.56 -4.17
N VAL A 43 2.63 -25.78 -4.79
CA VAL A 43 3.40 -26.14 -5.99
C VAL A 43 4.38 -27.29 -5.73
N PHE A 44 4.59 -27.66 -4.46
CA PHE A 44 5.46 -28.76 -4.05
C PHE A 44 4.70 -30.08 -3.90
N ASN A 45 3.37 -30.07 -4.02
CA ASN A 45 2.57 -31.28 -4.12
C ASN A 45 2.74 -31.94 -5.50
N VAL A 46 3.84 -32.69 -5.67
CA VAL A 46 4.22 -33.32 -6.96
C VAL A 46 3.07 -34.12 -7.56
N THR A 47 2.38 -34.93 -6.74
CA THR A 47 1.27 -35.78 -7.20
C THR A 47 0.11 -34.95 -7.78
N ASN A 48 -0.27 -33.86 -7.12
CA ASN A 48 -1.36 -33.00 -7.59
C ASN A 48 -0.95 -32.23 -8.86
N ILE A 49 0.29 -31.73 -8.89
CA ILE A 49 0.85 -31.01 -10.04
C ILE A 49 0.91 -31.92 -11.27
N GLU A 50 1.49 -33.12 -11.16
CA GLU A 50 1.57 -34.08 -12.27
C GLU A 50 0.20 -34.49 -12.80
N LYS A 51 -0.75 -34.74 -11.90
CA LYS A 51 -2.13 -35.07 -12.27
C LYS A 51 -2.78 -33.93 -13.06
N THR A 52 -2.50 -32.69 -12.69
CA THR A 52 -3.04 -31.50 -13.37
C THR A 52 -2.35 -31.28 -14.70
N MET A 53 -1.01 -31.36 -14.75
CA MET A 53 -0.23 -31.26 -15.99
C MET A 53 -0.66 -32.28 -17.03
N LYS A 54 -0.91 -33.53 -16.62
CA LYS A 54 -1.41 -34.59 -17.51
C LYS A 54 -2.76 -34.22 -18.14
N LYS A 55 -3.69 -33.66 -17.35
CA LYS A 55 -4.99 -33.21 -17.85
C LYS A 55 -4.85 -32.04 -18.82
N VAL A 56 -4.01 -31.06 -18.48
CA VAL A 56 -3.75 -29.89 -19.33
C VAL A 56 -3.08 -30.32 -20.64
N ARG A 57 -2.07 -31.20 -20.60
CA ARG A 57 -1.42 -31.73 -21.81
C ARG A 57 -2.42 -32.44 -22.72
N ALA A 58 -3.24 -33.33 -22.17
CA ALA A 58 -4.27 -34.01 -22.95
C ALA A 58 -5.24 -33.03 -23.61
N ARG A 59 -5.65 -31.98 -22.88
CA ARG A 59 -6.51 -30.93 -23.43
C ARG A 59 -5.80 -30.11 -24.52
N LEU A 60 -4.52 -29.78 -24.36
CA LEU A 60 -3.73 -29.08 -25.38
C LEU A 60 -3.57 -29.92 -26.66
N GLU A 61 -3.27 -31.21 -26.52
CA GLU A 61 -3.15 -32.14 -27.66
C GLU A 61 -4.48 -32.26 -28.41
N GLU A 62 -5.59 -32.36 -27.68
CA GLU A 62 -6.93 -32.38 -28.25
C GLU A 62 -7.22 -31.10 -29.06
N MET A 63 -6.93 -29.92 -28.49
CA MET A 63 -7.11 -28.63 -29.20
C MET A 63 -6.27 -28.52 -30.47
N LEU A 64 -5.04 -29.05 -30.46
CA LEU A 64 -4.12 -28.95 -31.60
C LEU A 64 -4.44 -29.96 -32.70
N ASN A 65 -4.89 -31.16 -32.33
CA ASN A 65 -5.06 -32.27 -33.28
C ASN A 65 -6.48 -32.34 -33.86
N ASN A 66 -7.46 -31.67 -33.24
CA ASN A 66 -8.84 -31.64 -33.72
C ASN A 66 -9.23 -30.21 -34.14
N GLU A 67 -9.37 -30.00 -35.45
CA GLU A 67 -9.75 -28.70 -36.00
C GLU A 67 -11.14 -28.22 -35.56
N LEU A 68 -12.07 -29.15 -35.31
CA LEU A 68 -13.47 -28.88 -34.94
C LEU A 68 -13.67 -28.71 -33.42
N GLU A 69 -12.63 -28.95 -32.62
CA GLU A 69 -12.74 -28.86 -31.18
C GLU A 69 -12.34 -27.48 -30.67
N TYR A 70 -13.16 -26.85 -29.82
CA TYR A 70 -12.91 -25.51 -29.29
C TYR A 70 -13.14 -25.49 -27.78
N PHE A 71 -12.56 -24.51 -27.10
CA PHE A 71 -12.82 -24.31 -25.68
C PHE A 71 -14.28 -23.94 -25.45
N GLU A 72 -14.90 -24.60 -24.47
CA GLU A 72 -16.25 -24.29 -24.02
C GLU A 72 -16.22 -23.20 -22.96
N VAL A 73 -17.14 -22.24 -23.08
CA VAL A 73 -17.29 -21.13 -22.14
C VAL A 73 -18.72 -21.09 -21.59
N ALA A 74 -18.82 -20.93 -20.28
CA ALA A 74 -20.06 -20.62 -19.60
C ALA A 74 -20.19 -19.09 -19.47
N VAL A 75 -21.40 -18.56 -19.60
CA VAL A 75 -21.69 -17.14 -19.38
C VAL A 75 -22.57 -16.93 -18.15
N TYR A 76 -22.26 -15.89 -17.40
CA TYR A 76 -23.05 -15.40 -16.27
C TYR A 76 -23.38 -13.92 -16.48
N PHE A 77 -24.67 -13.58 -16.36
CA PHE A 77 -25.17 -12.25 -16.67
C PHE A 77 -25.03 -11.34 -15.44
N LYS A 78 -24.05 -10.44 -15.42
CA LYS A 78 -23.86 -9.48 -14.32
C LYS A 78 -24.80 -8.28 -14.49
N PRO A 79 -25.57 -7.84 -13.47
CA PRO A 79 -26.43 -6.67 -13.60
C PRO A 79 -25.60 -5.42 -13.92
N LYS A 80 -26.05 -4.61 -14.88
CA LYS A 80 -25.33 -3.38 -15.31
C LYS A 80 -26.14 -2.11 -15.07
N LYS A 81 -27.38 -2.06 -15.56
CA LYS A 81 -28.27 -0.88 -15.45
C LYS A 81 -29.73 -1.28 -15.67
N TYR A 82 -30.66 -0.37 -15.40
CA TYR A 82 -32.08 -0.51 -15.68
C TYR A 82 -32.49 0.53 -16.72
N GLU A 83 -33.03 0.08 -17.85
CA GLU A 83 -33.46 0.94 -18.97
C GLU A 83 -34.76 0.42 -19.56
N ASP A 84 -35.69 1.32 -19.90
CA ASP A 84 -36.98 0.99 -20.53
C ASP A 84 -37.79 -0.09 -19.80
N GLY A 85 -37.75 -0.09 -18.47
CA GLY A 85 -38.46 -1.08 -17.64
C GLY A 85 -37.83 -2.48 -17.65
N LYS A 86 -36.64 -2.64 -18.23
CA LYS A 86 -35.90 -3.91 -18.33
C LYS A 86 -34.53 -3.80 -17.68
N THR A 87 -34.08 -4.90 -17.07
CA THR A 87 -32.70 -5.02 -16.59
C THR A 87 -31.76 -5.31 -17.76
N VAL A 88 -30.68 -4.52 -17.86
CA VAL A 88 -29.60 -4.72 -18.81
C VAL A 88 -28.43 -5.43 -18.12
N PHE A 89 -27.94 -6.50 -18.74
CA PHE A 89 -26.85 -7.30 -18.21
C PHE A 89 -25.54 -7.12 -18.99
N ARG A 90 -24.43 -7.37 -18.30
CA ARG A 90 -23.10 -7.57 -18.88
C ARG A 90 -22.77 -9.07 -18.83
N PRO A 91 -22.58 -9.75 -19.97
CA PRO A 91 -22.17 -11.15 -19.97
C PRO A 91 -20.72 -11.27 -19.50
N LEU A 92 -20.49 -12.08 -18.46
CA LEU A 92 -19.16 -12.47 -17.98
C LEU A 92 -18.95 -13.96 -18.24
N HIS A 93 -17.90 -14.28 -18.98
CA HIS A 93 -17.56 -15.62 -19.38
C HIS A 93 -16.53 -16.22 -18.42
N THR A 94 -16.65 -17.51 -18.21
CA THR A 94 -15.67 -18.33 -17.52
C THR A 94 -15.53 -19.66 -18.26
N ALA A 95 -14.44 -20.37 -18.01
CA ALA A 95 -14.23 -21.71 -18.51
C ALA A 95 -13.80 -22.62 -17.36
N SER A 96 -13.70 -23.93 -17.62
CA SER A 96 -13.19 -24.85 -16.60
C SER A 96 -11.78 -24.46 -16.17
N LEU A 97 -11.39 -24.83 -14.94
CA LEU A 97 -10.03 -24.53 -14.45
C LEU A 97 -8.95 -25.09 -15.39
N ILE A 98 -9.15 -26.30 -15.94
CA ILE A 98 -8.20 -26.93 -16.86
C ILE A 98 -8.14 -26.18 -18.19
N ASP A 99 -9.28 -25.76 -18.74
CA ASP A 99 -9.30 -24.97 -19.99
C ASP A 99 -8.63 -23.62 -19.80
N GLN A 100 -8.84 -22.95 -18.67
CA GLN A 100 -8.15 -21.68 -18.38
C GLN A 100 -6.63 -21.87 -18.30
N ILE A 101 -6.14 -22.94 -17.67
CA ILE A 101 -4.71 -23.25 -17.65
C ILE A 101 -4.19 -23.58 -19.06
N ALA A 102 -4.95 -24.33 -19.86
CA ALA A 102 -4.57 -24.65 -21.25
C ALA A 102 -4.53 -23.40 -22.14
N MET A 103 -5.50 -22.49 -22.01
CA MET A 103 -5.52 -21.21 -22.72
C MET A 103 -4.30 -20.35 -22.37
N ILE A 104 -3.89 -20.33 -21.10
CA ILE A 104 -2.69 -19.59 -20.70
C ILE A 104 -1.42 -20.28 -21.20
N ALA A 105 -1.34 -21.62 -21.19
CA ALA A 105 -0.20 -22.33 -21.76
C ALA A 105 -0.03 -22.02 -23.26
N MET A 106 -1.15 -21.88 -23.98
CA MET A 106 -1.18 -21.41 -25.36
C MET A 106 -0.75 -19.95 -25.51
N LEU A 107 -1.28 -19.05 -24.66
CA LEU A 107 -0.91 -17.63 -24.68
C LEU A 107 0.58 -17.41 -24.41
N GLN A 108 1.16 -18.16 -23.45
CA GLN A 108 2.58 -18.06 -23.07
C GLN A 108 3.53 -18.23 -24.25
N VAL A 109 3.17 -19.08 -25.22
CA VAL A 109 3.94 -19.29 -26.44
C VAL A 109 3.86 -18.09 -27.39
N LEU A 110 2.77 -17.32 -27.33
CA LEU A 110 2.58 -16.10 -28.12
C LEU A 110 3.24 -14.86 -27.49
N VAL A 111 3.31 -14.79 -26.16
CA VAL A 111 3.70 -13.57 -25.44
C VAL A 111 5.14 -13.58 -24.92
N TYR A 112 5.73 -14.76 -24.70
CA TYR A 112 7.10 -14.89 -24.23
C TYR A 112 8.03 -15.42 -25.31
N ASP A 113 9.20 -14.80 -25.45
CA ASP A 113 10.40 -15.45 -25.96
C ASP A 113 11.21 -16.00 -24.77
N ILE A 114 11.98 -17.06 -24.99
CA ILE A 114 12.90 -17.60 -23.97
C ILE A 114 14.31 -17.25 -24.40
N ASP A 115 15.04 -16.54 -23.54
CA ASP A 115 16.45 -16.22 -23.79
C ASP A 115 17.29 -17.50 -23.82
N ALA A 116 18.08 -17.69 -24.88
CA ALA A 116 18.79 -18.96 -25.11
C ALA A 116 19.96 -19.18 -24.13
N GLU A 117 20.55 -18.10 -23.61
CA GLU A 117 21.71 -18.16 -22.71
C GLU A 117 21.28 -18.25 -21.24
N THR A 118 20.30 -17.44 -20.85
CA THR A 118 19.86 -17.26 -19.45
C THR A 118 18.56 -17.99 -19.14
N GLY A 119 17.78 -18.40 -20.15
CA GLY A 119 16.47 -19.02 -19.97
C GLY A 119 15.40 -18.08 -19.40
N LYS A 120 15.64 -16.76 -19.41
CA LYS A 120 14.71 -15.74 -18.92
C LYS A 120 13.54 -15.51 -19.86
N LEU A 121 12.40 -15.09 -19.30
CA LEU A 121 11.22 -14.70 -20.05
C LEU A 121 11.45 -13.31 -20.65
N MET A 122 11.38 -13.20 -21.97
CA MET A 122 11.52 -11.95 -22.70
C MET A 122 10.20 -11.60 -23.42
N PRO A 123 9.91 -10.31 -23.64
CA PRO A 123 8.76 -9.93 -24.46
C PRO A 123 8.92 -10.48 -25.87
N SER A 124 7.92 -11.24 -26.34
CA SER A 124 7.80 -11.63 -27.74
C SER A 124 7.63 -10.41 -28.65
N GLU A 125 7.81 -10.59 -29.96
CA GLU A 125 7.49 -9.55 -30.96
C GLU A 125 6.03 -9.08 -30.86
N LEU A 126 5.09 -9.97 -30.57
CA LEU A 126 3.68 -9.63 -30.35
C LEU A 126 3.48 -8.77 -29.09
N SER A 127 4.13 -9.12 -27.98
CA SER A 127 4.05 -8.34 -26.74
C SER A 127 4.71 -6.96 -26.86
N ARG A 128 5.73 -6.81 -27.71
CA ARG A 128 6.38 -5.51 -28.00
C ARG A 128 5.49 -4.55 -28.79
N LEU A 129 4.42 -5.01 -29.43
CA LEU A 129 3.49 -4.14 -30.17
C LEU A 129 2.75 -3.15 -29.26
N LEU A 130 2.52 -3.50 -27.99
CA LEU A 130 1.82 -2.64 -27.03
C LEU A 130 2.75 -1.50 -26.57
N PRO A 131 2.44 -0.23 -26.90
CA PRO A 131 3.30 0.90 -26.57
C PRO A 131 3.28 1.24 -25.06
N SER A 132 4.17 2.13 -24.63
CA SER A 132 4.31 2.51 -23.22
C SER A 132 3.11 3.24 -22.63
N ASN A 133 2.28 3.89 -23.46
CA ASN A 133 1.07 4.61 -23.07
C ASN A 133 -0.19 3.72 -22.95
N PHE A 134 -0.02 2.40 -23.09
CA PHE A 134 -1.04 1.40 -22.78
C PHE A 134 -0.76 0.82 -21.39
N TYR A 135 -1.76 0.84 -20.51
CA TYR A 135 -1.64 0.41 -19.12
C TYR A 135 -2.46 -0.87 -18.83
N GLY A 136 -3.54 -1.11 -19.57
CA GLY A 136 -4.40 -2.28 -19.36
C GLY A 136 -3.73 -3.60 -19.74
N ASN A 137 -3.83 -4.63 -18.89
CA ASN A 137 -3.50 -6.04 -19.16
C ASN A 137 -2.15 -6.27 -19.87
N ARG A 138 -1.11 -5.55 -19.45
CA ARG A 138 0.25 -5.74 -19.96
C ARG A 138 0.88 -7.02 -19.40
N ILE A 139 1.60 -7.74 -20.24
CA ILE A 139 2.34 -8.95 -19.84
C ILE A 139 3.46 -8.58 -18.86
N ALA A 140 3.61 -9.39 -17.81
CA ALA A 140 4.73 -9.34 -16.87
C ALA A 140 5.78 -10.40 -17.23
N PHE A 141 7.04 -10.09 -16.98
CA PHE A 141 8.21 -10.92 -17.36
C PHE A 141 9.02 -11.40 -16.14
N ASP A 142 8.46 -11.26 -14.94
CA ASP A 142 9.13 -11.58 -13.66
C ASP A 142 8.98 -13.06 -13.23
N GLY A 143 8.20 -13.86 -13.98
CA GLY A 143 7.93 -15.27 -13.67
C GLY A 143 7.06 -15.51 -12.45
N ASN A 144 6.51 -14.47 -11.80
CA ASN A 144 5.65 -14.55 -10.62
C ASN A 144 4.19 -14.21 -10.91
N GLN A 145 3.92 -13.46 -11.99
CA GLN A 145 2.57 -13.12 -12.45
C GLN A 145 2.50 -13.09 -13.99
N LEU A 146 1.32 -13.36 -14.56
CA LEU A 146 1.12 -13.32 -16.02
C LEU A 146 0.98 -11.88 -16.55
N PHE A 147 0.12 -11.10 -15.91
CA PHE A 147 -0.11 -9.69 -16.21
C PHE A 147 0.39 -8.83 -15.08
N LYS A 148 0.83 -7.61 -15.38
CA LYS A 148 1.06 -6.59 -14.35
C LYS A 148 -0.25 -6.36 -13.56
N PRO A 149 -0.19 -6.16 -12.22
CA PRO A 149 -1.38 -5.99 -11.40
C PRO A 149 -2.26 -4.85 -11.93
N TRP A 150 -3.54 -5.14 -12.17
CA TRP A 150 -4.45 -4.20 -12.81
C TRP A 150 -4.72 -2.97 -11.94
N GLN A 151 -4.74 -3.12 -10.61
CA GLN A 151 -4.92 -2.00 -9.68
C GLN A 151 -3.79 -0.99 -9.79
N GLU A 152 -2.55 -1.48 -9.84
CA GLU A 152 -1.35 -0.63 -9.96
C GLU A 152 -1.33 0.08 -11.33
N GLN A 153 -1.61 -0.65 -12.42
CA GLN A 153 -1.63 -0.08 -13.76
C GLN A 153 -2.77 0.92 -13.97
N TYR A 154 -3.97 0.67 -13.43
CA TYR A 154 -5.10 1.60 -13.54
C TYR A 154 -4.88 2.87 -12.70
N GLN A 155 -4.25 2.73 -11.53
CA GLN A 155 -3.81 3.86 -10.72
C GLN A 155 -2.76 4.68 -11.48
N GLU A 156 -1.76 4.04 -12.08
CA GLU A 156 -0.73 4.70 -12.89
C GLU A 156 -1.34 5.49 -14.05
N TYR A 157 -2.25 4.87 -14.81
CA TYR A 157 -3.04 5.51 -15.88
C TYR A 157 -3.77 6.78 -15.38
N THR A 158 -4.51 6.66 -14.28
CA THR A 158 -5.31 7.77 -13.72
C THR A 158 -4.42 8.89 -13.18
N THR A 159 -3.34 8.55 -12.47
CA THR A 159 -2.38 9.52 -11.96
C THR A 159 -1.68 10.25 -13.10
N LYS A 160 -1.26 9.54 -14.15
CA LYS A 160 -0.61 10.16 -15.32
C LYS A 160 -1.55 11.11 -16.04
N ALA A 161 -2.82 10.71 -16.24
CA ALA A 161 -3.84 11.58 -16.84
C ALA A 161 -4.05 12.86 -16.03
N ASN A 162 -4.18 12.76 -14.71
CA ASN A 162 -4.33 13.93 -13.84
C ASN A 162 -3.08 14.84 -13.79
N GLU A 163 -1.88 14.24 -13.84
CA GLU A 163 -0.62 14.99 -13.92
C GLU A 163 -0.50 15.75 -15.25
N MET A 164 -0.86 15.12 -16.37
CA MET A 164 -0.91 15.75 -17.68
C MET A 164 -1.92 16.89 -17.73
N LEU A 165 -3.15 16.67 -17.24
CA LEU A 165 -4.16 17.74 -17.14
C LEU A 165 -3.64 18.93 -16.32
N TYR A 166 -3.02 18.68 -15.16
CA TYR A 166 -2.43 19.73 -14.34
C TYR A 166 -1.32 20.50 -15.09
N ASN A 167 -0.40 19.78 -15.73
CA ASN A 167 0.70 20.39 -16.47
C ASN A 167 0.18 21.23 -17.64
N TYR A 168 -0.85 20.76 -18.35
CA TYR A 168 -1.44 21.46 -19.48
C TYR A 168 -2.32 22.65 -19.08
N CYS A 169 -2.92 22.64 -17.89
CA CYS A 169 -3.50 23.83 -17.28
C CYS A 169 -2.44 24.93 -17.02
N GLU A 170 -1.20 24.55 -16.71
CA GLU A 170 -0.11 25.49 -16.43
C GLU A 170 0.59 25.97 -17.71
N ASN A 171 0.99 25.05 -18.59
CA ASN A 171 1.79 25.37 -19.79
C ASN A 171 0.95 25.72 -21.04
N LEU A 172 -0.35 25.41 -21.05
CA LEU A 172 -1.29 25.65 -22.16
C LEU A 172 -0.92 24.97 -23.50
N GLU A 173 -0.17 23.86 -23.45
CA GLU A 173 0.27 23.10 -24.64
C GLU A 173 -0.91 22.48 -25.41
N TYR A 174 -1.91 21.98 -24.68
CA TYR A 174 -3.16 21.44 -25.22
C TYR A 174 -4.37 22.24 -24.72
N LYS A 175 -5.39 22.36 -25.57
CA LYS A 175 -6.64 23.10 -25.26
C LYS A 175 -7.75 22.20 -24.69
N TYR A 176 -7.78 20.93 -25.07
CA TYR A 176 -8.90 20.03 -24.77
C TYR A 176 -8.43 18.68 -24.20
N GLU A 177 -9.19 18.16 -23.25
CA GLU A 177 -9.17 16.77 -22.80
C GLU A 177 -10.36 16.04 -23.45
N VAL A 178 -10.10 14.97 -24.19
CA VAL A 178 -11.11 14.13 -24.84
C VAL A 178 -11.10 12.75 -24.18
N SER A 179 -12.27 12.27 -23.77
CA SER A 179 -12.47 10.91 -23.26
C SER A 179 -13.39 10.15 -24.23
N LEU A 180 -12.90 9.02 -24.77
CA LEU A 180 -13.65 8.19 -25.72
C LEU A 180 -13.98 6.84 -25.09
N ASP A 181 -15.24 6.39 -25.27
CA ASP A 181 -15.74 5.08 -24.82
C ASP A 181 -16.22 4.25 -26.02
N LEU A 182 -16.00 2.94 -25.99
CA LEU A 182 -16.37 2.02 -27.08
C LEU A 182 -17.65 1.23 -26.77
N GLU A 183 -18.53 1.13 -27.76
CA GLU A 183 -19.80 0.43 -27.64
C GLU A 183 -19.61 -1.09 -27.65
N ASN A 184 -19.89 -1.70 -26.49
CA ASN A 184 -19.84 -3.15 -26.30
C ASN A 184 -18.55 -3.76 -26.85
N PHE A 185 -17.40 -3.16 -26.52
CA PHE A 185 -16.12 -3.43 -27.18
C PHE A 185 -15.82 -4.92 -27.44
N PHE A 186 -15.83 -5.75 -26.39
CA PHE A 186 -15.52 -7.19 -26.49
C PHE A 186 -16.39 -7.97 -27.50
N PRO A 187 -17.73 -7.97 -27.43
CA PRO A 187 -18.56 -8.65 -28.42
C PRO A 187 -18.59 -7.97 -29.80
N SER A 188 -18.16 -6.71 -29.91
CA SER A 188 -18.06 -5.98 -31.18
C SER A 188 -16.79 -6.31 -31.98
N ILE A 189 -15.75 -6.87 -31.34
CA ILE A 189 -14.52 -7.31 -32.02
C ILE A 189 -14.83 -8.48 -32.95
N ASN A 190 -14.54 -8.32 -34.24
CA ASN A 190 -14.59 -9.41 -35.21
C ASN A 190 -13.36 -10.35 -35.03
N PRO A 191 -13.54 -11.63 -34.67
CA PRO A 191 -12.43 -12.55 -34.47
C PRO A 191 -11.57 -12.76 -35.73
N GLN A 192 -12.16 -12.70 -36.94
CA GLN A 192 -11.42 -12.81 -38.20
C GLN A 192 -10.53 -11.58 -38.43
N VAL A 193 -11.01 -10.36 -38.13
CA VAL A 193 -10.19 -9.14 -38.22
C VAL A 193 -8.99 -9.24 -37.28
N LEU A 194 -9.23 -9.62 -36.03
CA LEU A 194 -8.17 -9.75 -35.03
C LEU A 194 -7.17 -10.85 -35.39
N TYR A 195 -7.65 -11.99 -35.89
CA TYR A 195 -6.80 -13.07 -36.38
C TYR A 195 -5.91 -12.60 -37.55
N ASN A 196 -6.50 -11.93 -38.55
CA ASN A 196 -5.76 -11.41 -39.70
C ASN A 196 -4.71 -10.39 -39.23
N PHE A 197 -5.10 -9.48 -38.33
CA PHE A 197 -4.20 -8.47 -37.79
C PHE A 197 -3.03 -9.08 -37.00
N ILE A 198 -3.28 -10.04 -36.11
CA ILE A 198 -2.19 -10.73 -35.39
C ILE A 198 -1.32 -11.50 -36.39
N SER A 199 -1.93 -12.16 -37.38
CA SER A 199 -1.23 -12.96 -38.38
C SER A 199 -0.28 -12.14 -39.24
N THR A 200 -0.62 -10.89 -39.57
CA THR A 200 0.27 -9.98 -40.33
C THR A 200 1.43 -9.44 -39.50
N HIS A 201 1.35 -9.54 -38.17
CA HIS A 201 2.41 -9.13 -37.23
C HIS A 201 3.19 -10.31 -36.65
N LEU A 202 3.01 -11.52 -37.20
CA LEU A 202 3.82 -12.68 -36.80
C LEU A 202 5.27 -12.56 -37.32
N PRO A 203 6.26 -13.05 -36.55
CA PRO A 203 7.66 -13.00 -36.97
C PRO A 203 7.89 -13.71 -38.31
N LEU A 204 8.60 -13.05 -39.23
CA LEU A 204 8.96 -13.61 -40.55
C LEU A 204 9.93 -14.80 -40.45
N LYS A 205 10.61 -14.96 -39.32
CA LYS A 205 11.58 -16.03 -39.04
C LYS A 205 10.93 -17.40 -38.73
N LEU A 206 9.60 -17.45 -38.57
CA LEU A 206 8.89 -18.70 -38.28
C LEU A 206 8.91 -19.63 -39.50
N ASN A 207 9.30 -20.88 -39.31
CA ASN A 207 9.13 -21.91 -40.34
C ASN A 207 7.63 -22.22 -40.57
N SER A 208 7.32 -22.96 -41.64
CA SER A 208 5.93 -23.24 -42.03
C SER A 208 5.13 -24.01 -40.97
N GLU A 209 5.75 -24.98 -40.29
CA GLU A 209 5.10 -25.79 -39.26
C GLU A 209 4.80 -25.00 -37.98
N ASP A 210 5.77 -24.22 -37.50
CA ASP A 210 5.63 -23.35 -36.34
C ASP A 210 4.62 -22.23 -36.63
N SER A 211 4.60 -21.70 -37.86
CA SER A 211 3.58 -20.74 -38.32
C SER A 211 2.18 -21.34 -38.31
N ALA A 212 2.00 -22.56 -38.83
CA ALA A 212 0.71 -23.26 -38.80
C ALA A 212 0.23 -23.54 -37.36
N THR A 213 1.16 -23.93 -36.48
CA THR A 213 0.87 -24.16 -35.06
C THR A 213 0.44 -22.87 -34.36
N ILE A 214 1.17 -21.76 -34.55
CA ILE A 214 0.80 -20.44 -33.98
C ILE A 214 -0.56 -19.98 -34.49
N LYS A 215 -0.81 -20.11 -35.80
CA LYS A 215 -2.12 -19.79 -36.39
C LYS A 215 -3.25 -20.62 -35.78
N THR A 216 -3.01 -21.91 -35.53
CA THR A 216 -3.98 -22.77 -34.83
C THR A 216 -4.21 -22.27 -33.40
N ILE A 217 -3.14 -21.96 -32.66
CA ILE A 217 -3.23 -21.41 -31.30
C ILE A 217 -4.07 -20.11 -31.28
N ILE A 218 -3.77 -19.15 -32.16
CA ILE A 218 -4.51 -17.88 -32.25
C ILE A 218 -5.99 -18.18 -32.53
N LYS A 219 -6.30 -19.04 -33.51
CA LYS A 219 -7.67 -19.44 -33.81
C LYS A 219 -8.41 -19.99 -32.58
N LYS A 220 -7.79 -20.92 -31.84
CA LYS A 220 -8.39 -21.53 -30.63
C LYS A 220 -8.51 -20.56 -29.46
N LEU A 221 -7.70 -19.50 -29.41
CA LEU A 221 -7.80 -18.45 -28.40
C LEU A 221 -8.81 -17.33 -28.74
N LEU A 222 -9.36 -17.33 -29.96
CA LEU A 222 -10.32 -16.33 -30.44
C LEU A 222 -11.75 -16.89 -30.61
N ILE A 223 -11.93 -18.20 -30.80
CA ILE A 223 -13.23 -18.84 -31.05
C ILE A 223 -13.58 -19.81 -29.92
N PHE A 224 -14.80 -19.70 -29.40
CA PHE A 224 -15.27 -20.44 -28.23
C PHE A 224 -16.67 -20.99 -28.43
N LYS A 225 -16.90 -22.24 -28.01
CA LYS A 225 -18.24 -22.83 -27.91
C LYS A 225 -18.96 -22.24 -26.70
N LEU A 226 -20.20 -21.80 -26.88
CA LEU A 226 -21.02 -21.19 -25.84
C LEU A 226 -21.92 -22.24 -25.19
N CYS A 227 -22.12 -22.14 -23.88
CA CYS A 227 -23.09 -22.99 -23.18
C CYS A 227 -24.54 -22.71 -23.63
N ASP A 228 -25.40 -23.72 -23.52
CA ASP A 228 -26.83 -23.60 -23.87
C ASP A 228 -27.54 -22.50 -23.07
N LEU A 229 -28.10 -21.52 -23.78
CA LEU A 229 -28.90 -20.42 -23.26
C LEU A 229 -30.38 -20.62 -23.56
N LYS A 230 -31.25 -20.23 -22.62
CA LYS A 230 -32.68 -20.09 -22.89
C LYS A 230 -32.93 -18.88 -23.79
N ASP A 231 -34.07 -18.84 -24.49
CA ASP A 231 -34.47 -17.72 -25.35
C ASP A 231 -34.32 -16.35 -24.65
N ILE A 232 -34.82 -16.21 -23.42
CA ILE A 232 -34.70 -14.97 -22.66
C ILE A 232 -33.24 -14.59 -22.35
N GLU A 233 -32.39 -15.57 -22.07
CA GLU A 233 -30.96 -15.37 -21.79
C GLU A 233 -30.20 -15.00 -23.08
N LEU A 234 -30.59 -15.60 -24.21
CA LEU A 234 -30.05 -15.27 -25.53
C LEU A 234 -30.37 -13.81 -25.91
N SER A 235 -31.55 -13.30 -25.56
CA SER A 235 -31.89 -11.88 -25.73
C SER A 235 -30.98 -10.96 -24.93
N TRP A 236 -30.60 -11.34 -23.71
CA TRP A 236 -29.65 -10.59 -22.89
C TRP A 236 -28.22 -10.66 -23.45
N TYR A 237 -27.85 -11.80 -24.04
CA TYR A 237 -26.52 -12.02 -24.60
C TYR A 237 -26.31 -11.21 -25.89
N LEU A 238 -27.27 -11.26 -26.82
CA LEU A 238 -27.21 -10.56 -28.11
C LEU A 238 -27.59 -9.08 -28.01
N LYS A 239 -28.29 -8.68 -26.94
CA LYS A 239 -28.80 -7.32 -26.70
C LYS A 239 -29.74 -6.81 -27.80
N GLN A 240 -30.49 -7.70 -28.41
CA GLN A 240 -31.48 -7.43 -29.46
C GLN A 240 -32.74 -8.27 -29.21
N ASP A 241 -33.90 -7.83 -29.71
CA ASP A 241 -35.14 -8.60 -29.60
C ASP A 241 -35.03 -9.87 -30.47
N ILE A 242 -35.38 -11.01 -29.90
CA ILE A 242 -35.26 -12.35 -30.51
C ILE A 242 -35.97 -12.45 -31.88
N ASN A 243 -37.01 -11.64 -32.07
CA ASN A 243 -37.81 -11.58 -33.29
C ASN A 243 -37.02 -11.18 -34.56
N ASP A 244 -35.86 -10.54 -34.41
CA ASP A 244 -34.98 -10.22 -35.55
C ASP A 244 -34.16 -11.44 -36.04
N TYR A 245 -33.92 -12.46 -35.19
CA TYR A 245 -33.14 -13.65 -35.54
C TYR A 245 -33.99 -14.91 -35.79
N THR A 246 -35.23 -14.97 -35.30
CA THR A 246 -36.12 -16.15 -35.42
C THR A 246 -36.60 -16.46 -36.84
N LYS A 247 -36.24 -15.67 -37.85
CA LYS A 247 -36.56 -16.00 -39.24
C LYS A 247 -35.77 -17.17 -39.84
N ASN A 248 -34.66 -17.61 -39.22
CA ASN A 248 -33.71 -18.55 -39.88
C ASN A 248 -33.30 -19.82 -39.12
N SER A 249 -33.91 -20.18 -37.98
CA SER A 249 -33.62 -21.47 -37.30
C SER A 249 -32.11 -21.70 -36.99
N LYS A 250 -31.34 -20.65 -36.67
CA LYS A 250 -29.90 -20.77 -36.37
C LYS A 250 -29.67 -21.14 -34.89
N SER A 251 -28.86 -22.15 -34.61
CA SER A 251 -28.33 -22.39 -33.25
C SER A 251 -27.20 -21.40 -32.95
N PHE A 252 -27.09 -20.94 -31.69
CA PHE A 252 -26.08 -19.98 -31.23
C PHE A 252 -25.04 -20.66 -30.35
N ASP A 253 -24.32 -21.61 -30.95
CA ASP A 253 -23.43 -22.53 -30.23
C ASP A 253 -22.04 -21.94 -29.98
N TYR A 254 -21.80 -20.69 -30.39
CA TYR A 254 -20.51 -20.00 -30.25
C TYR A 254 -20.65 -18.64 -29.57
N ALA A 255 -19.59 -18.21 -28.90
CA ALA A 255 -19.54 -16.89 -28.27
C ALA A 255 -19.45 -15.77 -29.33
N LYS A 256 -20.17 -14.67 -29.10
CA LYS A 256 -20.11 -13.49 -29.97
C LYS A 256 -18.86 -12.65 -29.63
N GLY A 257 -17.99 -12.49 -30.62
CA GLY A 257 -16.76 -11.68 -30.49
C GLY A 257 -15.80 -12.29 -29.47
N MET A 258 -15.18 -11.44 -28.63
CA MET A 258 -14.27 -11.90 -27.59
C MET A 258 -14.98 -12.14 -26.25
N PRO A 259 -14.87 -13.33 -25.62
CA PRO A 259 -15.47 -13.57 -24.31
C PRO A 259 -14.88 -12.68 -23.20
N GLN A 260 -15.67 -11.73 -22.70
CA GLN A 260 -15.29 -10.89 -21.56
C GLN A 260 -15.25 -11.71 -20.28
N GLY A 261 -14.12 -11.72 -19.55
CA GLY A 261 -13.97 -12.44 -18.28
C GLY A 261 -12.84 -13.46 -18.25
N LEU A 262 -12.42 -13.95 -19.42
CA LEU A 262 -11.25 -14.80 -19.57
C LEU A 262 -9.95 -13.96 -19.58
N PRO A 263 -8.86 -14.43 -18.97
CA PRO A 263 -7.65 -13.63 -18.77
C PRO A 263 -6.98 -13.17 -20.07
N HIS A 264 -6.84 -14.07 -21.05
CA HIS A 264 -6.12 -13.78 -22.29
C HIS A 264 -6.90 -12.87 -23.24
N THR A 265 -8.23 -12.82 -23.15
CA THR A 265 -9.07 -12.05 -24.07
C THR A 265 -8.86 -10.55 -23.90
N TYR A 266 -8.53 -10.10 -22.68
CA TYR A 266 -8.16 -8.71 -22.44
C TYR A 266 -6.88 -8.30 -23.15
N PHE A 267 -5.86 -9.16 -23.18
CA PHE A 267 -4.62 -8.91 -23.93
C PHE A 267 -4.91 -8.85 -25.43
N MET A 268 -5.70 -9.79 -25.95
CA MET A 268 -6.10 -9.82 -27.36
C MET A 268 -6.91 -8.58 -27.77
N ALA A 269 -7.82 -8.12 -26.89
CA ALA A 269 -8.56 -6.89 -27.09
C ALA A 269 -7.64 -5.66 -27.09
N ASN A 270 -6.59 -5.66 -26.25
CA ASN A 270 -5.59 -4.59 -26.24
C ASN A 270 -4.76 -4.53 -27.53
N ILE A 271 -4.48 -5.69 -28.14
CA ILE A 271 -3.85 -5.76 -29.47
C ILE A 271 -4.80 -5.17 -30.53
N PHE A 272 -6.10 -5.49 -30.47
CA PHE A 272 -7.10 -4.87 -31.35
C PHE A 272 -7.13 -3.34 -31.21
N MET A 273 -6.97 -2.82 -29.98
CA MET A 273 -6.91 -1.37 -29.74
C MET A 273 -5.79 -0.65 -30.48
N LEU A 274 -4.74 -1.33 -30.96
CA LEU A 274 -3.72 -0.70 -31.82
C LEU A 274 -4.32 -0.21 -33.16
N LEU A 275 -5.24 -0.99 -33.75
CA LEU A 275 -5.98 -0.57 -34.96
C LEU A 275 -6.81 0.68 -34.70
N VAL A 276 -7.45 0.74 -33.53
CA VAL A 276 -8.29 1.88 -33.11
C VAL A 276 -7.43 3.10 -32.80
N ARG A 277 -6.31 2.91 -32.09
CA ARG A 277 -5.35 3.96 -31.71
C ARG A 277 -4.83 4.73 -32.91
N ASP A 278 -4.49 4.04 -34.00
CA ASP A 278 -4.01 4.68 -35.21
C ASP A 278 -5.05 5.63 -35.79
N LYS A 279 -6.34 5.22 -35.77
CA LYS A 279 -7.45 6.09 -36.18
C LYS A 279 -7.70 7.23 -35.20
N TYR A 280 -7.54 7.00 -33.90
CA TYR A 280 -7.62 8.07 -32.89
C TYR A 280 -6.57 9.15 -33.16
N THR A 281 -5.34 8.73 -33.47
CA THR A 281 -4.20 9.64 -33.75
C THR A 281 -4.44 10.52 -34.97
N GLU A 282 -5.10 9.97 -36.00
CA GLU A 282 -5.46 10.71 -37.22
C GLU A 282 -6.54 11.79 -36.97
N VAL A 283 -7.51 11.52 -36.09
CA VAL A 283 -8.66 12.41 -35.83
C VAL A 283 -8.37 13.40 -34.69
N PHE A 284 -7.71 12.95 -33.63
CA PHE A 284 -7.38 13.73 -32.44
C PHE A 284 -5.86 13.74 -32.21
N PRO A 285 -5.08 14.51 -32.98
CA PRO A 285 -3.63 14.56 -32.82
C PRO A 285 -3.24 15.12 -31.44
N GLY A 286 -2.33 14.43 -30.75
CA GLY A 286 -1.83 14.83 -29.44
C GLY A 286 -1.40 13.64 -28.58
N GLU A 287 -1.31 13.87 -27.27
CA GLU A 287 -0.89 12.84 -26.31
C GLU A 287 -2.07 11.98 -25.87
N MET A 288 -1.88 10.66 -25.79
CA MET A 288 -2.94 9.69 -25.52
C MET A 288 -2.54 8.68 -24.46
N LEU A 289 -3.48 8.30 -23.61
CA LEU A 289 -3.33 7.25 -22.62
C LEU A 289 -4.47 6.24 -22.80
N PHE A 290 -4.16 4.95 -22.69
CA PHE A 290 -5.13 3.86 -22.88
C PHE A 290 -5.14 2.88 -21.71
N TYR A 291 -6.35 2.51 -21.28
CA TYR A 291 -6.60 1.38 -20.42
C TYR A 291 -7.65 0.47 -21.07
N VAL A 292 -7.18 -0.44 -21.94
CA VAL A 292 -8.05 -1.26 -22.80
C VAL A 292 -8.96 -0.36 -23.65
N ASP A 293 -10.27 -0.34 -23.41
CA ASP A 293 -11.26 0.47 -24.13
C ASP A 293 -11.33 1.93 -23.66
N ASP A 294 -10.98 2.20 -22.39
CA ASP A 294 -10.93 3.55 -21.85
C ASP A 294 -9.74 4.32 -22.43
N SER A 295 -9.99 5.56 -22.87
CA SER A 295 -8.95 6.43 -23.41
C SER A 295 -9.10 7.88 -22.96
N VAL A 296 -7.97 8.52 -22.68
CA VAL A 296 -7.87 9.96 -22.42
C VAL A 296 -6.87 10.55 -23.41
N ILE A 297 -7.29 11.59 -24.12
CA ILE A 297 -6.53 12.23 -25.20
C ILE A 297 -6.44 13.73 -24.92
N PHE A 298 -5.23 14.29 -24.95
CA PHE A 298 -4.99 15.72 -24.88
C PHE A 298 -4.71 16.23 -26.29
N THR A 299 -5.55 17.15 -26.78
CA THR A 299 -5.49 17.59 -28.18
C THR A 299 -5.84 19.08 -28.34
N ASN A 300 -5.42 19.65 -29.45
CA ASN A 300 -5.83 20.98 -29.90
C ASN A 300 -6.98 20.94 -30.92
N GLY A 301 -7.42 19.74 -31.32
CA GLY A 301 -8.33 19.56 -32.46
C GLY A 301 -7.60 19.70 -33.80
N LYS A 302 -8.16 19.09 -34.86
CA LYS A 302 -7.56 19.05 -36.20
C LYS A 302 -7.35 20.46 -36.80
N ASP A 303 -8.27 21.38 -36.50
CA ASP A 303 -8.24 22.79 -36.95
C ASP A 303 -7.94 23.78 -35.80
N GLY A 304 -7.39 23.31 -34.68
CA GLY A 304 -7.05 24.15 -33.52
C GLY A 304 -8.25 24.60 -32.66
N TYR A 305 -9.44 24.06 -32.93
CA TYR A 305 -10.70 24.36 -32.23
C TYR A 305 -11.60 23.11 -32.17
N LEU A 306 -12.29 22.92 -31.04
CA LEU A 306 -13.23 21.82 -30.79
C LEU A 306 -14.48 22.36 -30.05
N ASN A 307 -15.66 22.00 -30.55
CA ASN A 307 -16.99 22.27 -29.99
C ASN A 307 -17.92 21.05 -30.23
N GLU A 308 -19.15 21.06 -29.73
CA GLU A 308 -20.06 19.91 -29.84
C GLU A 308 -20.27 19.43 -31.28
N SER A 309 -20.52 20.35 -32.23
CA SER A 309 -20.73 20.00 -33.64
C SER A 309 -19.48 19.43 -34.31
N THR A 310 -18.31 20.04 -34.10
CA THR A 310 -17.04 19.55 -34.65
C THR A 310 -16.61 18.24 -34.00
N PHE A 311 -16.93 18.05 -32.71
CA PHE A 311 -16.71 16.79 -32.01
C PHE A 311 -17.59 15.67 -32.55
N GLU A 312 -18.90 15.92 -32.77
CA GLU A 312 -19.80 14.94 -33.41
C GLU A 312 -19.33 14.53 -34.81
N LEU A 313 -18.89 15.50 -35.62
CA LEU A 313 -18.30 15.24 -36.93
C LEU A 313 -17.02 14.40 -36.83
N ALA A 314 -16.15 14.70 -35.86
CA ALA A 314 -14.93 13.94 -35.61
C ALA A 314 -15.24 12.49 -35.20
N ILE A 315 -16.24 12.26 -34.34
CA ILE A 315 -16.68 10.91 -33.96
C ILE A 315 -17.26 10.15 -35.17
N ALA A 316 -18.03 10.82 -36.03
CA ALA A 316 -18.55 10.21 -37.26
C ALA A 316 -17.42 9.85 -38.26
N GLU A 317 -16.45 10.74 -38.44
CA GLU A 317 -15.23 10.49 -39.24
C GLU A 317 -14.46 9.29 -38.67
N LEU A 318 -14.33 9.24 -37.35
CA LEU A 318 -13.61 8.19 -36.64
C LEU A 318 -14.29 6.83 -36.82
N ASN A 319 -15.60 6.73 -36.59
CA ASN A 319 -16.38 5.51 -36.79
C ASN A 319 -16.33 5.01 -38.24
N LYS A 320 -16.40 5.92 -39.22
CA LYS A 320 -16.24 5.58 -40.64
C LYS A 320 -14.83 5.05 -40.94
N SER A 321 -13.81 5.65 -40.33
CA SER A 321 -12.41 5.27 -40.53
C SER A 321 -12.06 3.92 -39.88
N ILE A 322 -12.59 3.64 -38.69
CA ILE A 322 -12.48 2.33 -38.03
C ILE A 322 -13.13 1.26 -38.90
N LYS A 323 -14.38 1.45 -39.32
CA LYS A 323 -15.09 0.50 -40.20
C LYS A 323 -14.34 0.23 -41.51
N LYS A 324 -13.78 1.28 -42.13
CA LYS A 324 -12.97 1.15 -43.34
C LYS A 324 -11.69 0.33 -43.07
N LYS A 325 -11.03 0.54 -41.94
CA LYS A 325 -9.82 -0.19 -41.56
C LYS A 325 -10.11 -1.65 -41.27
N GLU A 326 -11.20 -1.96 -40.57
CA GLU A 326 -11.66 -3.34 -40.36
C GLU A 326 -11.93 -4.04 -41.69
N GLY A 327 -12.68 -3.41 -42.60
CA GLY A 327 -12.94 -3.93 -43.94
C GLY A 327 -11.68 -4.14 -44.78
N TYR A 328 -10.69 -3.25 -44.66
CA TYR A 328 -9.38 -3.40 -45.29
C TYR A 328 -8.62 -4.62 -44.76
N VAL A 329 -8.61 -4.84 -43.43
CA VAL A 329 -7.94 -6.01 -42.82
C VAL A 329 -8.64 -7.33 -43.21
N LEU A 330 -9.95 -7.30 -43.46
CA LEU A 330 -10.71 -8.44 -43.99
C LEU A 330 -10.36 -8.75 -45.46
N THR A 331 -10.06 -7.72 -46.28
CA THR A 331 -9.90 -7.85 -47.74
C THR A 331 -8.44 -7.96 -48.20
N GLU A 332 -7.54 -7.11 -47.70
CA GLU A 332 -6.12 -7.07 -48.10
C GLU A 332 -5.21 -7.93 -47.21
N GLY A 333 -5.69 -8.43 -46.07
CA GLY A 333 -4.95 -9.35 -45.18
C GLY A 333 -4.73 -10.76 -45.75
N CYS A 334 -4.72 -10.92 -47.08
CA CYS A 334 -4.68 -12.18 -47.80
C CYS A 334 -3.34 -12.92 -47.62
N VAL A 335 -3.23 -13.63 -46.50
CA VAL A 335 -2.49 -14.89 -46.42
C VAL A 335 -3.56 -15.98 -46.20
N ALA A 336 -4.14 -16.43 -47.30
CA ALA A 336 -5.20 -17.46 -47.47
C ALA A 336 -6.66 -16.97 -47.37
N ASN A 337 -7.43 -17.22 -48.44
CA ASN A 337 -8.89 -17.13 -48.57
C ASN A 337 -9.69 -18.03 -47.59
N SER A 338 -9.10 -18.51 -46.50
CA SER A 338 -9.73 -19.44 -45.56
C SER A 338 -10.31 -18.69 -44.36
N THR A 339 -11.63 -18.75 -44.20
CA THR A 339 -12.28 -18.33 -42.96
C THR A 339 -11.74 -19.13 -41.77
N ILE A 340 -11.53 -18.47 -40.62
CA ILE A 340 -11.15 -19.17 -39.39
C ILE A 340 -12.35 -19.82 -38.71
N PHE A 341 -13.56 -19.44 -39.08
CA PHE A 341 -14.78 -19.87 -38.44
C PHE A 341 -15.11 -21.34 -38.76
N PRO A 342 -15.61 -22.12 -37.80
CA PRO A 342 -16.11 -23.46 -38.08
C PRO A 342 -17.39 -23.43 -38.93
N PRO A 343 -17.76 -24.53 -39.60
CA PRO A 343 -18.90 -24.56 -40.54
C PRO A 343 -20.25 -24.20 -39.90
N ASP A 344 -20.39 -24.47 -38.60
CA ASP A 344 -21.57 -24.22 -37.77
C ASP A 344 -21.53 -22.86 -37.04
N TYR A 345 -20.57 -21.98 -37.37
CA TYR A 345 -20.48 -20.65 -36.78
C TYR A 345 -21.64 -19.75 -37.25
N CYS A 346 -22.43 -19.22 -36.30
CA CYS A 346 -23.71 -18.59 -36.61
C CYS A 346 -23.62 -17.12 -37.05
N TYR A 347 -22.56 -16.41 -36.64
CA TYR A 347 -22.35 -14.98 -36.89
C TYR A 347 -21.66 -14.70 -38.23
N GLN A 348 -22.01 -13.59 -38.86
CA GLN A 348 -21.43 -13.06 -40.09
C GLN A 348 -20.58 -11.82 -39.81
N ASN A 349 -19.78 -11.38 -40.78
CA ASN A 349 -18.90 -10.21 -40.61
C ASN A 349 -19.68 -8.93 -40.25
N GLU A 350 -20.93 -8.81 -40.72
CA GLU A 350 -21.83 -7.68 -40.47
C GLU A 350 -22.37 -7.65 -39.03
N ASP A 351 -22.26 -8.74 -38.28
CA ASP A 351 -22.71 -8.83 -36.88
C ASP A 351 -21.72 -8.17 -35.89
N TYR A 352 -20.56 -7.73 -36.41
CA TYR A 352 -19.46 -7.10 -35.68
C TYR A 352 -19.22 -5.65 -36.14
N GLY A 353 -18.38 -4.94 -35.39
CA GLY A 353 -17.89 -3.61 -35.75
C GLY A 353 -17.69 -2.75 -34.52
N VAL A 354 -16.45 -2.30 -34.30
CA VAL A 354 -16.15 -1.41 -33.17
C VAL A 354 -16.64 0.01 -33.46
N ILE A 355 -17.46 0.53 -32.56
CA ILE A 355 -18.08 1.86 -32.68
C ILE A 355 -17.73 2.66 -31.42
N VAL A 356 -17.30 3.89 -31.64
CA VAL A 356 -17.10 4.91 -30.60
C VAL A 356 -18.45 5.54 -30.28
N HIS A 357 -18.78 5.62 -29.00
CA HIS A 357 -19.99 6.27 -28.50
C HIS A 357 -20.09 7.72 -29.01
N GLY A 358 -21.28 8.14 -29.45
CA GLY A 358 -21.55 9.52 -29.91
C GLY A 358 -21.51 10.56 -28.79
N ALA A 359 -21.44 11.85 -29.15
CA ALA A 359 -21.33 12.98 -28.21
C ALA A 359 -22.47 13.07 -27.19
N ASN A 360 -23.69 12.66 -27.58
CA ASN A 360 -24.87 12.66 -26.71
C ASN A 360 -24.94 11.45 -25.75
N SER A 361 -23.90 10.59 -25.72
CA SER A 361 -23.88 9.38 -24.89
C SER A 361 -22.75 9.42 -23.85
N LYS A 362 -21.58 8.87 -24.16
CA LYS A 362 -20.48 8.68 -23.20
C LYS A 362 -19.14 9.24 -23.62
N SER A 363 -18.88 9.41 -24.91
CA SER A 363 -17.68 10.12 -25.36
C SER A 363 -17.88 11.61 -25.17
N VAL A 364 -16.89 12.27 -24.57
CA VAL A 364 -16.99 13.66 -24.12
C VAL A 364 -15.67 14.39 -24.32
N PHE A 365 -15.73 15.72 -24.38
CA PHE A 365 -14.54 16.58 -24.36
C PHE A 365 -14.73 17.70 -23.34
N ALA A 366 -13.64 18.20 -22.79
CA ALA A 366 -13.61 19.29 -21.83
C ALA A 366 -12.51 20.31 -22.17
N SER A 367 -12.77 21.58 -21.92
CA SER A 367 -11.81 22.68 -22.12
C SER A 367 -10.86 22.78 -20.93
N ILE A 368 -9.55 22.64 -21.19
CA ILE A 368 -8.50 22.73 -20.17
C ILE A 368 -8.43 24.16 -19.59
N LYS A 369 -8.71 25.17 -20.42
CA LYS A 369 -8.77 26.57 -19.96
C LYS A 369 -9.92 26.80 -18.99
N GLU A 370 -11.05 26.10 -19.17
CA GLU A 370 -12.17 26.17 -18.25
C GLU A 370 -11.90 25.38 -16.97
N ALA A 371 -11.24 24.23 -17.05
CA ALA A 371 -10.75 23.49 -15.89
C ALA A 371 -9.86 24.35 -14.98
N LYS A 372 -9.02 25.21 -15.56
CA LYS A 372 -8.22 26.20 -14.80
C LYS A 372 -9.09 27.27 -14.09
N LYS A 373 -10.24 27.63 -14.66
CA LYS A 373 -11.18 28.60 -14.07
C LYS A 373 -12.08 27.96 -13.01
N SER A 374 -12.51 26.70 -13.22
CA SER A 374 -13.21 25.89 -12.23
C SER A 374 -12.20 25.26 -11.27
N SER A 375 -11.70 26.07 -10.33
CA SER A 375 -10.58 25.76 -9.43
C SER A 375 -10.58 24.37 -8.75
N GLY A 376 -11.72 23.67 -8.64
CA GLY A 376 -11.84 22.33 -8.08
C GLY A 376 -11.11 21.22 -8.86
N GLU A 377 -11.09 21.27 -10.19
CA GLU A 377 -10.44 20.24 -11.02
C GLU A 377 -8.92 20.15 -10.78
N MET A 378 -8.30 21.28 -10.44
CA MET A 378 -6.88 21.34 -10.09
C MET A 378 -6.53 20.52 -8.83
N TYR A 379 -7.52 20.26 -7.96
CA TYR A 379 -7.34 19.49 -6.73
C TYR A 379 -7.59 17.98 -6.91
N LEU A 380 -7.95 17.51 -8.11
CA LEU A 380 -8.03 16.08 -8.42
C LEU A 380 -6.68 15.35 -8.22
N LYS A 381 -5.57 16.05 -8.49
CA LYS A 381 -4.22 15.55 -8.19
C LYS A 381 -4.04 15.27 -6.70
N SER A 382 -4.57 16.13 -5.84
CA SER A 382 -4.53 15.96 -4.39
C SER A 382 -5.44 14.80 -3.97
N LEU A 383 -6.65 14.66 -4.52
CA LEU A 383 -7.49 13.47 -4.28
C LEU A 383 -6.82 12.16 -4.73
N SER A 384 -6.13 12.14 -5.87
CA SER A 384 -5.34 10.99 -6.33
C SER A 384 -4.23 10.62 -5.33
N ARG A 385 -3.57 11.62 -4.74
CA ARG A 385 -2.62 11.38 -3.64
C ARG A 385 -3.32 10.73 -2.44
N GLU A 386 -4.46 11.25 -2.01
CA GLU A 386 -5.22 10.72 -0.87
C GLU A 386 -5.70 9.28 -1.11
N THR A 387 -6.10 8.92 -2.35
CA THR A 387 -6.44 7.52 -2.67
C THR A 387 -5.26 6.57 -2.47
N SER A 388 -4.05 7.02 -2.80
CA SER A 388 -2.84 6.23 -2.61
C SER A 388 -2.51 6.09 -1.12
N ASN A 389 -2.65 7.16 -0.35
CA ASN A 389 -2.37 7.19 1.08
C ASN A 389 -3.36 6.30 1.85
N ILE A 390 -4.67 6.58 1.76
CA ILE A 390 -5.70 5.78 2.46
C ILE A 390 -5.69 4.31 2.00
N GLY A 391 -5.39 4.07 0.72
CA GLY A 391 -5.24 2.70 0.20
C GLY A 391 -4.11 1.91 0.86
N PHE A 392 -3.05 2.58 1.30
CA PHE A 392 -1.94 2.00 2.04
C PHE A 392 -2.22 1.98 3.55
N ASP A 393 -2.59 3.13 4.12
CA ASP A 393 -2.80 3.35 5.56
C ASP A 393 -3.79 2.35 6.14
N ILE A 394 -4.87 2.00 5.41
CA ILE A 394 -5.87 1.03 5.85
C ILE A 394 -5.30 -0.36 6.15
N PHE A 395 -4.14 -0.72 5.61
CA PHE A 395 -3.46 -1.99 5.86
C PHE A 395 -2.22 -1.85 6.75
N THR A 396 -1.86 -0.63 7.15
CA THR A 396 -0.66 -0.34 7.94
C THR A 396 -0.94 0.40 9.24
N THR A 397 -2.19 0.49 9.70
CA THR A 397 -2.54 0.97 11.04
C THR A 397 -2.13 -0.04 12.12
N PHE A 398 -1.47 0.41 13.19
CA PHE A 398 -1.06 -0.45 14.31
C PHE A 398 -1.85 -0.23 15.61
N SER A 399 -2.68 0.82 15.69
CA SER A 399 -3.54 1.13 16.83
C SER A 399 -4.95 1.57 16.42
N ASP A 400 -5.88 1.55 17.37
CA ASP A 400 -7.26 2.01 17.16
C ASP A 400 -7.34 3.51 16.90
N GLU A 401 -6.43 4.30 17.48
CA GLU A 401 -6.27 5.74 17.22
C GLU A 401 -5.97 5.99 15.74
N GLU A 402 -5.01 5.24 15.16
CA GLU A 402 -4.68 5.36 13.74
C GLU A 402 -5.87 5.01 12.85
N VAL A 403 -6.65 3.98 13.21
CA VAL A 403 -7.89 3.63 12.50
C VAL A 403 -8.90 4.79 12.54
N ARG A 404 -9.07 5.44 13.70
CA ARG A 404 -9.96 6.61 13.86
C ARG A 404 -9.50 7.82 13.05
N MET A 405 -8.20 8.12 13.03
CA MET A 405 -7.65 9.21 12.22
C MET A 405 -7.92 9.00 10.73
N VAL A 406 -7.61 7.79 10.22
CA VAL A 406 -7.80 7.45 8.80
C VAL A 406 -9.30 7.45 8.45
N LEU A 407 -10.16 7.01 9.37
CA LEU A 407 -11.61 7.11 9.23
C LEU A 407 -12.07 8.57 9.13
N SER A 408 -11.70 9.42 10.10
CA SER A 408 -12.07 10.85 10.12
C SER A 408 -11.64 11.56 8.83
N ARG A 409 -10.40 11.32 8.37
CA ARG A 409 -9.89 11.82 7.08
C ARG A 409 -10.74 11.37 5.90
N THR A 410 -11.06 10.07 5.86
CA THR A 410 -11.88 9.48 4.78
C THR A 410 -13.28 10.08 4.75
N GLU A 411 -13.91 10.29 5.91
CA GLU A 411 -15.23 10.90 6.03
C GLU A 411 -15.25 12.36 5.58
N ALA A 412 -14.24 13.14 6.00
CA ALA A 412 -14.13 14.54 5.60
C ALA A 412 -13.91 14.69 4.08
N ILE A 413 -13.05 13.85 3.48
CA ILE A 413 -12.85 13.81 2.03
C ILE A 413 -14.15 13.43 1.31
N LEU A 414 -14.86 12.40 1.78
CA LEU A 414 -16.12 11.97 1.19
C LEU A 414 -17.18 13.09 1.29
N SER A 415 -17.26 13.77 2.43
CA SER A 415 -18.13 14.94 2.62
C SER A 415 -17.77 16.09 1.68
N ALA A 416 -16.48 16.35 1.47
CA ALA A 416 -16.01 17.36 0.51
C ALA A 416 -16.38 17.01 -0.93
N ILE A 417 -16.24 15.73 -1.33
CA ILE A 417 -16.66 15.24 -2.65
C ILE A 417 -18.17 15.38 -2.83
N HIS A 418 -18.99 15.05 -1.82
CA HIS A 418 -20.43 15.24 -1.88
C HIS A 418 -20.83 16.72 -2.05
N LYS A 419 -20.17 17.62 -1.31
CA LYS A 419 -20.41 19.08 -1.44
C LYS A 419 -20.01 19.59 -2.82
N GLU A 420 -18.91 19.09 -3.39
CA GLU A 420 -18.48 19.43 -4.75
C GLU A 420 -19.47 18.92 -5.81
N LEU A 421 -19.87 17.63 -5.71
CA LEU A 421 -20.86 17.02 -6.61
C LEU A 421 -22.23 17.72 -6.56
N GLY A 422 -22.60 18.29 -5.41
CA GLY A 422 -23.82 19.08 -5.23
C GLY A 422 -23.79 20.45 -5.92
N LYS A 423 -22.61 20.98 -6.24
CA LYS A 423 -22.44 22.25 -6.97
C LYS A 423 -22.37 22.09 -8.49
N ILE A 424 -21.99 20.91 -8.97
CA ILE A 424 -21.91 20.59 -10.40
C ILE A 424 -23.32 20.34 -10.93
N LYS A 425 -23.74 21.13 -11.92
CA LYS A 425 -25.03 20.92 -12.61
C LYS A 425 -24.96 19.61 -13.40
N LYS A 426 -26.00 18.76 -13.29
CA LYS A 426 -26.03 17.45 -13.97
C LYS A 426 -25.99 17.55 -15.50
N ASP A 427 -26.45 18.67 -16.06
CA ASP A 427 -26.62 18.86 -17.51
C ASP A 427 -25.52 19.71 -18.16
N ASP A 428 -24.47 20.09 -17.42
CA ASP A 428 -23.35 20.87 -17.96
C ASP A 428 -22.34 19.93 -18.66
N SER A 429 -22.34 19.93 -19.99
CA SER A 429 -21.47 19.07 -20.82
C SER A 429 -19.98 19.30 -20.53
N ASN A 430 -19.57 20.53 -20.16
CA ASN A 430 -18.19 20.86 -19.84
C ASN A 430 -17.72 20.30 -18.50
N GLN A 431 -18.64 19.98 -17.56
CA GLN A 431 -18.31 19.46 -16.23
C GLN A 431 -18.52 17.94 -16.09
N LYS A 432 -18.99 17.27 -17.15
CA LYS A 432 -19.28 15.83 -17.12
C LYS A 432 -18.04 14.98 -16.84
N VAL A 433 -16.91 15.28 -17.49
CA VAL A 433 -15.61 14.61 -17.26
C VAL A 433 -15.20 14.72 -15.78
N TYR A 434 -15.32 15.92 -15.21
CA TYR A 434 -14.99 16.17 -13.81
C TYR A 434 -15.92 15.41 -12.86
N ARG A 435 -17.23 15.45 -13.12
CA ARG A 435 -18.24 14.71 -12.35
C ARG A 435 -17.95 13.22 -12.32
N ASP A 436 -17.61 12.62 -13.46
CA ASP A 436 -17.31 11.19 -13.56
C ASP A 436 -16.04 10.81 -12.79
N LYS A 437 -15.02 11.68 -12.81
CA LYS A 437 -13.81 11.53 -11.98
C LYS A 437 -14.17 11.59 -10.48
N LEU A 438 -14.98 12.55 -10.05
CA LEU A 438 -15.44 12.68 -8.66
C LEU A 438 -16.28 11.49 -8.20
N LEU A 439 -17.16 10.94 -9.04
CA LEU A 439 -17.94 9.74 -8.71
C LEU A 439 -17.04 8.52 -8.50
N ARG A 440 -15.95 8.37 -9.27
CA ARG A 440 -14.95 7.33 -9.03
C ARG A 440 -14.26 7.49 -7.68
N TYR A 441 -13.86 8.70 -7.32
CA TYR A 441 -13.30 8.99 -6.00
C TYR A 441 -14.32 8.73 -4.87
N LYS A 442 -15.58 9.14 -5.06
CA LYS A 442 -16.68 8.85 -4.11
C LYS A 442 -16.77 7.35 -3.83
N LYS A 443 -16.85 6.50 -4.86
CA LYS A 443 -16.89 5.02 -4.70
C LYS A 443 -15.68 4.49 -3.94
N PHE A 444 -14.48 4.99 -4.28
CA PHE A 444 -13.26 4.58 -3.61
C PHE A 444 -13.32 4.87 -2.10
N PHE A 445 -13.57 6.12 -1.72
CA PHE A 445 -13.59 6.54 -0.31
C PHE A 445 -14.77 5.95 0.46
N ALA A 446 -15.96 5.83 -0.15
CA ALA A 446 -17.12 5.21 0.48
C ALA A 446 -16.84 3.76 0.87
N TYR A 447 -16.20 2.96 0.01
CA TYR A 447 -15.91 1.56 0.33
C TYR A 447 -14.90 1.46 1.48
N ARG A 448 -13.86 2.32 1.47
CA ARG A 448 -12.86 2.32 2.54
C ARG A 448 -13.44 2.82 3.85
N LYS A 449 -14.38 3.77 3.80
CA LYS A 449 -15.16 4.20 4.97
C LYS A 449 -15.86 3.00 5.61
N THR A 450 -16.60 2.20 4.84
CA THR A 450 -17.26 0.99 5.38
C THR A 450 -16.28 0.01 6.02
N VAL A 451 -15.11 -0.21 5.39
CA VAL A 451 -14.08 -1.11 5.96
C VAL A 451 -13.50 -0.55 7.26
N LEU A 452 -13.25 0.77 7.33
CA LEU A 452 -12.71 1.44 8.51
C LEU A 452 -13.74 1.52 9.65
N GLU A 453 -15.02 1.79 9.35
CA GLU A 453 -16.12 1.76 10.31
C GLU A 453 -16.28 0.37 10.91
N TYR A 454 -16.19 -0.68 10.09
CA TYR A 454 -16.18 -2.06 10.55
C TYR A 454 -14.99 -2.33 11.48
N LYS A 455 -13.77 -1.92 11.11
CA LYS A 455 -12.59 -2.06 11.98
C LYS A 455 -12.74 -1.34 13.32
N ASN A 456 -13.37 -0.16 13.31
CA ASN A 456 -13.54 0.68 14.49
C ASN A 456 -14.68 0.21 15.42
N THR A 457 -15.76 -0.37 14.86
CA THR A 457 -16.98 -0.68 15.63
C THR A 457 -17.31 -2.17 15.76
N GLY A 458 -16.86 -3.00 14.81
CA GLY A 458 -17.20 -4.42 14.73
C GLY A 458 -18.68 -4.73 14.48
N LYS A 459 -19.51 -3.74 14.12
CA LYS A 459 -20.98 -3.89 14.04
C LYS A 459 -21.44 -4.55 12.73
N VAL A 460 -21.20 -5.85 12.59
CA VAL A 460 -21.55 -6.59 11.37
C VAL A 460 -23.07 -6.75 11.16
N GLU A 461 -23.87 -6.84 12.23
CA GLU A 461 -25.33 -6.94 12.14
C GLU A 461 -25.97 -5.68 11.55
N GLU A 462 -25.50 -4.49 11.94
CA GLU A 462 -26.01 -3.22 11.41
C GLU A 462 -25.73 -3.12 9.90
N LEU A 463 -24.52 -3.52 9.47
CA LEU A 463 -24.17 -3.61 8.04
C LEU A 463 -25.05 -4.64 7.31
N LYS A 464 -25.34 -5.77 7.93
CA LYS A 464 -26.23 -6.80 7.37
C LYS A 464 -27.63 -6.26 7.15
N GLU A 465 -28.20 -5.58 8.14
CA GLU A 465 -29.53 -4.96 8.03
C GLU A 465 -29.58 -3.87 6.94
N GLU A 466 -28.53 -3.05 6.85
CA GLU A 466 -28.40 -2.03 5.81
C GLU A 466 -28.38 -2.66 4.41
N ILE A 467 -27.59 -3.73 4.20
CA ILE A 467 -27.53 -4.44 2.93
C ILE A 467 -28.87 -5.07 2.57
N ILE A 468 -29.54 -5.74 3.53
CA ILE A 468 -30.88 -6.32 3.31
C ILE A 468 -31.86 -5.24 2.88
N GLY A 469 -31.84 -4.08 3.55
CA GLY A 469 -32.67 -2.92 3.18
C GLY A 469 -32.39 -2.42 1.76
N ASN A 470 -31.12 -2.31 1.39
CA ASN A 470 -30.67 -1.83 0.07
C ASN A 470 -31.00 -2.78 -1.08
N ILE A 471 -31.10 -4.10 -0.84
CA ILE A 471 -31.44 -5.09 -1.88
C ILE A 471 -32.92 -5.51 -1.91
N SER A 472 -33.74 -4.98 -1.00
CA SER A 472 -35.18 -5.30 -0.93
C SER A 472 -36.02 -4.43 -1.89
N LEU A 473 -36.25 -4.92 -3.10
CA LEU A 473 -36.83 -4.13 -4.20
C LEU A 473 -38.37 -4.01 -4.18
N ARG A 474 -39.10 -4.89 -3.47
CA ARG A 474 -40.58 -4.93 -3.36
C ARG A 474 -41.33 -4.75 -4.70
N ASN A 475 -40.75 -5.17 -5.84
CA ASN A 475 -41.30 -5.00 -7.20
C ASN A 475 -41.67 -3.56 -7.60
N SER A 476 -41.01 -2.55 -7.03
CA SER A 476 -41.22 -1.14 -7.41
C SER A 476 -40.17 -0.69 -8.43
N PRO A 477 -40.55 -0.14 -9.61
CA PRO A 477 -39.60 0.37 -10.60
C PRO A 477 -38.63 1.40 -10.04
N VAL A 478 -39.10 2.26 -9.11
CA VAL A 478 -38.27 3.27 -8.43
C VAL A 478 -37.19 2.58 -7.59
N LYS A 479 -37.55 1.56 -6.82
CA LYS A 479 -36.56 0.82 -6.00
C LYS A 479 -35.57 0.03 -6.84
N ILE A 480 -35.97 -0.46 -8.02
CA ILE A 480 -35.06 -1.13 -8.95
C ILE A 480 -34.04 -0.11 -9.48
N GLN A 481 -34.49 1.09 -9.84
CA GLN A 481 -33.61 2.19 -10.25
C GLN A 481 -32.63 2.56 -9.13
N ASP A 482 -33.13 2.77 -7.90
CA ASP A 482 -32.31 3.07 -6.72
C ASP A 482 -31.26 1.97 -6.46
N PHE A 483 -31.63 0.71 -6.68
CA PHE A 483 -30.69 -0.41 -6.57
C PHE A 483 -29.57 -0.30 -7.59
N PHE A 484 -29.86 -0.02 -8.86
CA PHE A 484 -28.82 0.11 -9.89
C PHE A 484 -27.90 1.31 -9.64
N GLU A 485 -28.45 2.42 -9.14
CA GLU A 485 -27.64 3.55 -8.70
C GLU A 485 -26.69 3.14 -7.56
N LYS A 486 -27.16 2.39 -6.56
CA LYS A 486 -26.29 1.90 -5.46
C LYS A 486 -25.33 0.78 -5.89
N TYR A 487 -25.75 -0.11 -6.77
CA TYR A 487 -25.02 -1.31 -7.19
C TYR A 487 -23.94 -1.00 -8.23
N SER A 488 -24.25 -0.16 -9.20
CA SER A 488 -23.34 0.23 -10.28
C SER A 488 -22.63 1.55 -9.98
N ASP A 489 -23.33 2.54 -9.42
CA ASP A 489 -22.82 3.90 -9.19
C ASP A 489 -22.37 4.18 -7.75
N ASP A 490 -22.45 3.18 -6.87
CA ASP A 490 -21.91 3.23 -5.51
C ASP A 490 -21.18 1.91 -5.14
N ILE A 491 -21.11 1.56 -3.85
CA ILE A 491 -20.31 0.45 -3.33
C ILE A 491 -21.08 -0.86 -3.07
N LEU A 492 -22.40 -0.89 -3.31
CA LEU A 492 -23.28 -1.98 -2.83
C LEU A 492 -22.82 -3.37 -3.30
N ALA A 493 -22.36 -3.50 -4.56
CA ALA A 493 -21.86 -4.76 -5.08
C ALA A 493 -20.70 -5.35 -4.25
N SER A 494 -19.74 -4.50 -3.88
CA SER A 494 -18.59 -4.87 -3.05
C SER A 494 -18.98 -5.06 -1.58
N SER A 495 -19.96 -4.31 -1.10
CA SER A 495 -20.45 -4.41 0.29
C SER A 495 -21.20 -5.72 0.56
N ILE A 496 -21.93 -6.27 -0.41
CA ILE A 496 -22.61 -7.58 -0.25
C ILE A 496 -21.59 -8.69 0.03
N GLU A 497 -20.52 -8.80 -0.77
CA GLU A 497 -19.45 -9.79 -0.57
C GLU A 497 -18.75 -9.58 0.78
N PHE A 498 -18.45 -8.32 1.11
CA PHE A 498 -17.83 -7.96 2.37
C PHE A 498 -18.66 -8.42 3.58
N VAL A 499 -19.97 -8.12 3.58
CA VAL A 499 -20.87 -8.49 4.68
C VAL A 499 -21.05 -10.00 4.77
N PHE A 500 -21.24 -10.73 3.66
CA PHE A 500 -21.30 -12.19 3.68
C PHE A 500 -20.06 -12.81 4.32
N LYS A 501 -18.88 -12.30 3.92
CA LYS A 501 -17.61 -12.75 4.50
C LYS A 501 -17.55 -12.47 6.00
N ARG A 502 -17.80 -11.23 6.43
CA ARG A 502 -17.73 -10.87 7.87
C ARG A 502 -18.75 -11.59 8.72
N CYS A 503 -20.00 -11.73 8.26
CA CYS A 503 -20.97 -12.54 8.97
C CYS A 503 -20.51 -13.99 9.12
N THR A 504 -19.82 -14.54 8.12
CA THR A 504 -19.30 -15.92 8.22
C THR A 504 -18.10 -16.01 9.15
N ASP A 505 -17.17 -15.05 9.08
CA ASP A 505 -15.99 -14.96 9.96
C ASP A 505 -16.38 -14.84 11.44
N GLU A 506 -17.47 -14.11 11.72
CA GLU A 506 -17.97 -13.80 13.07
C GLU A 506 -19.15 -14.69 13.51
N TRP A 507 -19.48 -15.73 12.74
CA TRP A 507 -20.56 -16.69 13.06
C TRP A 507 -21.96 -16.06 13.21
N VAL A 508 -22.21 -14.95 12.53
CA VAL A 508 -23.50 -14.26 12.51
C VAL A 508 -24.46 -14.92 11.51
N GLY A 509 -25.71 -15.12 11.91
CA GLY A 509 -26.74 -15.75 11.07
C GLY A 509 -26.97 -15.00 9.75
N VAL A 510 -26.79 -15.72 8.63
CA VAL A 510 -26.91 -15.20 7.25
C VAL A 510 -28.21 -15.57 6.54
N ASP A 511 -29.13 -16.30 7.18
CA ASP A 511 -30.32 -16.85 6.51
C ASP A 511 -31.24 -15.77 5.92
N ASP A 512 -31.43 -14.65 6.62
CA ASP A 512 -32.22 -13.51 6.12
C ASP A 512 -31.55 -12.82 4.94
N LEU A 513 -30.22 -12.70 4.97
CA LEU A 513 -29.44 -12.15 3.86
C LEU A 513 -29.48 -13.08 2.63
N ILE A 514 -29.36 -14.40 2.85
CA ILE A 514 -29.53 -15.42 1.79
C ILE A 514 -30.91 -15.29 1.15
N LYS A 515 -31.96 -15.12 1.95
CA LYS A 515 -33.33 -14.93 1.45
C LYS A 515 -33.43 -13.66 0.61
N ALA A 516 -32.93 -12.53 1.13
CA ALA A 516 -32.94 -11.25 0.42
C ALA A 516 -32.19 -11.30 -0.93
N VAL A 517 -31.07 -12.00 -1.01
CA VAL A 517 -30.32 -12.19 -2.27
C VAL A 517 -31.07 -13.08 -3.26
N LYS A 518 -31.77 -14.13 -2.79
CA LYS A 518 -32.62 -14.96 -3.66
C LYS A 518 -33.81 -14.17 -4.22
N ASP A 519 -34.44 -13.33 -3.39
CA ASP A 519 -35.55 -12.47 -3.80
C ASP A 519 -35.08 -11.40 -4.80
N LEU A 520 -33.90 -10.80 -4.56
CA LEU A 520 -33.24 -9.91 -5.50
C LEU A 520 -33.03 -10.61 -6.85
N ASN A 521 -32.50 -11.83 -6.84
CA ASN A 521 -32.29 -12.59 -8.06
C ASN A 521 -33.59 -12.86 -8.83
N ALA A 522 -34.64 -13.29 -8.13
CA ALA A 522 -35.93 -13.56 -8.77
C ALA A 522 -36.49 -12.31 -9.47
N THR A 523 -36.30 -11.14 -8.84
CA THR A 523 -36.73 -9.84 -9.37
C THR A 523 -35.94 -9.43 -10.62
N LEU A 524 -34.60 -9.52 -10.58
CA LEU A 524 -33.76 -9.03 -11.67
C LEU A 524 -33.73 -9.95 -12.91
N TYR A 525 -33.76 -11.27 -12.71
CA TYR A 525 -33.55 -12.26 -13.78
C TYR A 525 -34.84 -12.93 -14.27
N ALA A 526 -36.02 -12.35 -14.00
CA ALA A 526 -37.31 -12.91 -14.41
C ALA A 526 -37.46 -14.41 -14.06
N GLY A 527 -36.97 -14.82 -12.88
CA GLY A 527 -36.97 -16.21 -12.42
C GLY A 527 -35.91 -17.14 -13.03
N CYS A 528 -35.09 -16.69 -13.97
CA CYS A 528 -33.96 -17.46 -14.48
C CYS A 528 -32.81 -17.51 -13.45
N SER A 529 -32.38 -18.72 -13.09
CA SER A 529 -31.35 -18.93 -12.06
C SER A 529 -30.06 -19.57 -12.56
N LYS A 530 -30.09 -20.27 -13.71
CA LYS A 530 -28.95 -21.06 -14.22
C LYS A 530 -27.71 -20.20 -14.48
N HIS A 531 -27.86 -19.09 -15.19
CA HIS A 531 -26.77 -18.18 -15.59
C HIS A 531 -26.78 -16.84 -14.84
N SER A 532 -27.38 -16.79 -13.64
CA SER A 532 -27.35 -15.61 -12.79
C SER A 532 -25.96 -15.39 -12.21
N TYR A 533 -25.40 -14.19 -12.41
CA TYR A 533 -24.15 -13.80 -11.76
C TYR A 533 -24.30 -13.70 -10.25
N ILE A 534 -25.42 -13.15 -9.75
CA ILE A 534 -25.65 -12.95 -8.31
C ILE A 534 -25.65 -14.29 -7.56
N LEU A 535 -26.41 -15.26 -8.05
CA LEU A 535 -26.46 -16.58 -7.40
C LEU A 535 -25.12 -17.30 -7.49
N LYS A 536 -24.42 -17.16 -8.62
CA LYS A 536 -23.13 -17.82 -8.82
C LYS A 536 -22.04 -17.22 -7.94
N ALA A 537 -21.92 -15.89 -7.89
CA ALA A 537 -20.91 -15.18 -7.13
C ALA A 537 -20.98 -15.52 -5.63
N TYR A 538 -22.19 -15.58 -5.08
CA TYR A 538 -22.41 -15.85 -3.67
C TYR A 538 -22.72 -17.33 -3.35
N ASP A 539 -22.55 -18.24 -4.32
CA ASP A 539 -22.97 -19.65 -4.23
C ASP A 539 -22.43 -20.37 -2.97
N GLN A 540 -21.19 -20.05 -2.58
CA GLN A 540 -20.56 -20.63 -1.38
C GLN A 540 -21.29 -20.28 -0.07
N TYR A 541 -21.81 -19.06 0.02
CA TYR A 541 -22.58 -18.59 1.16
C TYR A 541 -24.02 -19.12 1.09
N LEU A 542 -24.64 -19.04 -0.08
CA LEU A 542 -26.03 -19.46 -0.31
C LEU A 542 -26.26 -20.95 -0.03
N LYS A 543 -25.27 -21.80 -0.36
CA LYS A 543 -25.33 -23.25 -0.11
C LYS A 543 -24.71 -23.66 1.23
N LYS A 544 -24.18 -22.72 2.02
CA LYS A 544 -23.40 -22.99 3.24
C LYS A 544 -22.27 -24.00 3.01
N THR A 545 -21.65 -23.93 1.82
CA THR A 545 -20.51 -24.77 1.42
C THR A 545 -19.20 -24.02 1.55
N LEU A 546 -19.17 -22.91 2.29
CA LEU A 546 -17.94 -22.21 2.60
C LEU A 546 -17.08 -23.12 3.48
N GLU A 547 -16.25 -23.95 2.85
CA GLU A 547 -15.17 -24.61 3.55
C GLU A 547 -14.14 -23.53 3.87
N TYR A 548 -13.97 -23.23 5.15
CA TYR A 548 -12.76 -22.58 5.65
C TYR A 548 -11.58 -23.52 5.36
N CYS A 549 -11.09 -23.50 4.12
CA CYS A 549 -9.87 -24.17 3.74
C CYS A 549 -8.73 -23.28 4.24
N ASP A 550 -8.21 -23.60 5.42
CA ASP A 550 -6.91 -23.12 5.86
C ASP A 550 -5.87 -23.72 4.92
N PHE A 551 -5.67 -23.04 3.79
CA PHE A 551 -4.82 -23.51 2.72
C PHE A 551 -3.37 -23.18 3.08
N ASP A 552 -2.57 -24.23 3.30
CA ASP A 552 -1.15 -24.11 3.65
C ASP A 552 -0.26 -24.27 2.41
N LEU A 553 0.35 -23.17 1.96
CA LEU A 553 1.35 -23.12 0.89
C LEU A 553 2.56 -24.04 1.13
N TYR A 554 2.82 -24.37 2.39
CA TYR A 554 3.99 -25.11 2.83
C TYR A 554 3.67 -26.55 3.23
N ALA A 555 2.42 -27.04 3.07
CA ALA A 555 2.01 -28.36 3.54
C ALA A 555 2.94 -29.48 3.04
N SER A 556 3.10 -29.62 1.72
CA SER A 556 3.97 -30.67 1.14
C SER A 556 5.45 -30.47 1.49
N LEU A 557 5.92 -29.22 1.58
CA LEU A 557 7.30 -28.94 2.00
C LEU A 557 7.55 -29.32 3.46
N ARG A 558 6.61 -29.01 4.36
CA ARG A 558 6.68 -29.34 5.78
C ARG A 558 6.79 -30.84 5.98
N ASP A 559 6.02 -31.62 5.23
CA ASP A 559 6.09 -33.09 5.23
C ASP A 559 7.46 -33.57 4.73
N ALA A 560 7.94 -33.05 3.59
CA ALA A 560 9.23 -33.40 3.01
C ALA A 560 10.41 -33.09 3.95
N VAL A 561 10.41 -31.90 4.54
CA VAL A 561 11.42 -31.43 5.51
C VAL A 561 11.36 -32.28 6.79
N SER A 562 10.16 -32.59 7.29
CA SER A 562 10.01 -33.44 8.47
C SER A 562 10.62 -34.82 8.26
N GLY A 563 10.47 -35.41 7.07
CA GLY A 563 11.05 -36.71 6.73
C GLY A 563 12.58 -36.74 6.78
N ARG A 564 13.25 -35.58 6.65
CA ARG A 564 14.71 -35.45 6.68
C ARG A 564 15.25 -35.02 8.04
N TYR A 565 14.55 -34.12 8.73
CA TYR A 565 15.08 -33.43 9.89
C TYR A 565 14.41 -33.80 11.22
N ARG A 566 13.44 -34.72 11.25
CA ARG A 566 12.71 -35.11 12.48
C ARG A 566 13.62 -35.37 13.67
N THR A 567 14.65 -36.21 13.52
CA THR A 567 15.56 -36.56 14.62
C THR A 567 16.53 -35.43 14.98
N LEU A 568 16.88 -34.57 14.02
CA LEU A 568 17.77 -33.43 14.24
C LEU A 568 17.05 -32.30 14.98
N ARG A 569 15.75 -32.16 14.77
CA ARG A 569 14.91 -31.15 15.41
C ARG A 569 14.94 -31.26 16.95
N GLU A 570 15.16 -32.44 17.50
CA GLU A 570 15.24 -32.67 18.95
C GLU A 570 16.65 -32.45 19.54
N GLN A 571 17.65 -32.16 18.70
CA GLN A 571 19.06 -32.07 19.11
C GLN A 571 19.46 -30.63 19.49
N SER A 572 20.69 -30.47 20.01
CA SER A 572 21.24 -29.16 20.37
C SER A 572 21.24 -28.15 19.22
N ALA A 573 21.07 -26.87 19.53
CA ALA A 573 21.11 -25.77 18.55
C ALA A 573 22.41 -25.72 17.74
N ILE A 574 23.55 -26.05 18.36
CA ILE A 574 24.86 -26.13 17.69
C ILE A 574 24.83 -27.20 16.60
N ARG A 575 24.31 -28.39 16.91
CA ARG A 575 24.21 -29.49 15.94
C ARG A 575 23.22 -29.17 14.81
N LYS A 576 22.10 -28.50 15.13
CA LYS A 576 21.15 -28.00 14.12
C LYS A 576 21.81 -27.02 13.15
N ARG A 577 22.50 -26.00 13.67
CA ARG A 577 23.24 -25.00 12.87
C ARG A 577 24.32 -25.63 12.01
N LYS A 578 25.20 -26.44 12.62
CA LYS A 578 26.27 -27.14 11.90
C LYS A 578 25.68 -27.95 10.76
N ARG A 579 24.61 -28.70 11.03
CA ARG A 579 24.00 -29.54 10.00
C ARG A 579 23.32 -28.72 8.89
N PHE A 580 22.63 -27.63 9.21
CA PHE A 580 22.06 -26.75 8.19
C PHE A 580 23.17 -26.09 7.35
N SER A 581 24.28 -25.66 7.97
CA SER A 581 25.46 -25.15 7.25
C SER A 581 26.09 -26.22 6.36
N ASP A 582 26.32 -27.43 6.89
CA ASP A 582 26.85 -28.56 6.12
C ASP A 582 25.94 -28.91 4.94
N ASP A 583 24.62 -28.84 5.14
CA ASP A 583 23.63 -29.06 4.09
C ASP A 583 23.71 -27.92 3.06
N LEU A 584 23.77 -26.64 3.46
CA LEU A 584 23.99 -25.53 2.51
C LEU A 584 25.29 -25.69 1.72
N ASP A 585 26.41 -25.97 2.40
CA ASP A 585 27.72 -26.12 1.76
C ASP A 585 27.78 -27.33 0.82
N LYS A 586 27.09 -28.44 1.15
CA LYS A 586 27.06 -29.63 0.28
C LYS A 586 26.11 -29.49 -0.90
N ILE A 587 24.95 -28.89 -0.66
CA ILE A 587 23.82 -28.84 -1.59
C ILE A 587 23.95 -27.66 -2.56
N CYS A 588 24.71 -26.62 -2.22
CA CYS A 588 24.63 -25.32 -2.91
C CYS A 588 25.92 -24.89 -3.64
N VAL A 589 26.76 -25.82 -4.08
CA VAL A 589 28.09 -25.47 -4.63
C VAL A 589 28.05 -24.91 -6.06
N SER A 590 26.95 -25.11 -6.82
CA SER A 590 26.84 -24.54 -8.18
C SER A 590 25.43 -24.44 -8.79
N ASN A 591 24.45 -25.25 -8.36
CA ASN A 591 23.06 -25.12 -8.80
C ASN A 591 22.07 -25.48 -7.66
N SER A 592 20.81 -25.03 -7.75
CA SER A 592 19.78 -25.37 -6.77
C SER A 592 19.23 -26.79 -6.93
N GLN A 593 19.70 -27.61 -7.89
CA GLN A 593 19.11 -28.93 -8.19
C GLN A 593 19.21 -29.89 -7.00
N GLU A 594 20.36 -29.90 -6.34
CA GLU A 594 20.58 -30.75 -5.19
C GLU A 594 19.64 -30.38 -4.04
N LEU A 595 19.18 -29.12 -3.95
CA LEU A 595 18.24 -28.66 -2.92
C LEU A 595 16.89 -29.36 -3.07
N PHE A 596 16.40 -29.46 -4.31
CA PHE A 596 15.17 -30.19 -4.61
C PHE A 596 15.36 -31.71 -4.46
N ALA A 597 16.52 -32.25 -4.85
CA ALA A 597 16.83 -33.66 -4.69
C ALA A 597 16.92 -34.08 -3.21
N PHE A 598 17.47 -33.23 -2.35
CA PHE A 598 17.56 -33.45 -0.92
C PHE A 598 16.18 -33.70 -0.31
N LEU A 599 15.18 -32.92 -0.70
CA LEU A 599 13.79 -33.07 -0.24
C LEU A 599 12.97 -34.08 -1.08
N ARG A 600 13.58 -34.79 -2.03
CA ARG A 600 12.92 -35.76 -2.94
C ARG A 600 11.82 -35.14 -3.82
N ILE A 601 12.01 -33.88 -4.20
CA ILE A 601 11.11 -33.11 -5.07
C ILE A 601 11.79 -32.70 -6.39
N SER A 602 12.79 -33.48 -6.86
CA SER A 602 13.54 -33.20 -8.10
C SER A 602 12.66 -32.95 -9.32
N LYS A 603 11.50 -33.60 -9.42
CA LYS A 603 10.58 -33.36 -10.53
C LYS A 603 10.12 -31.90 -10.61
N ILE A 604 9.92 -31.23 -9.46
CA ILE A 604 9.57 -29.80 -9.46
C ILE A 604 10.72 -28.97 -10.03
N TYR A 605 11.98 -29.33 -9.76
CA TYR A 605 13.14 -28.65 -10.36
C TYR A 605 13.10 -28.71 -11.89
N ASP A 606 12.77 -29.89 -12.43
CA ASP A 606 12.69 -30.14 -13.86
C ASP A 606 11.52 -29.37 -14.51
N TYR A 607 10.37 -29.31 -13.82
CA TYR A 607 9.18 -28.59 -14.30
C TYR A 607 9.32 -27.07 -14.21
N SER A 608 10.08 -26.57 -13.23
CA SER A 608 10.09 -25.16 -12.86
C SER A 608 11.17 -24.31 -13.52
N GLU A 609 11.88 -24.81 -14.53
CA GLU A 609 12.99 -24.09 -15.17
C GLU A 609 12.63 -22.65 -15.58
N TYR A 610 11.50 -22.44 -16.25
CA TYR A 610 11.05 -21.08 -16.61
C TYR A 610 10.74 -20.19 -15.40
N VAL A 611 10.30 -20.76 -14.28
CA VAL A 611 10.06 -19.99 -13.05
C VAL A 611 11.39 -19.63 -12.40
N ARG A 612 12.27 -20.63 -12.19
CA ARG A 612 13.55 -20.46 -11.48
C ARG A 612 14.54 -19.54 -12.19
N ASN A 613 14.51 -19.48 -13.52
CA ASN A 613 15.36 -18.55 -14.27
C ASN A 613 14.95 -17.07 -14.09
N ASN A 614 13.74 -16.81 -13.59
CA ASN A 614 13.18 -15.46 -13.43
C ASN A 614 12.91 -15.08 -11.97
N SER A 615 12.81 -16.06 -11.06
CA SER A 615 12.47 -15.86 -9.65
C SER A 615 13.10 -16.93 -8.76
N ASN A 616 13.67 -16.53 -7.63
CA ASN A 616 14.23 -17.43 -6.60
C ASN A 616 13.20 -17.89 -5.56
N ASN A 617 11.89 -17.67 -5.81
CA ASN A 617 10.86 -17.88 -4.81
C ASN A 617 10.72 -19.37 -4.39
N LEU A 618 10.95 -20.32 -5.30
CA LEU A 618 10.88 -21.75 -4.96
C LEU A 618 12.01 -22.16 -4.00
N GLU A 619 13.25 -21.76 -4.31
CA GLU A 619 14.41 -21.95 -3.44
C GLU A 619 14.21 -21.29 -2.08
N ARG A 620 13.70 -20.05 -2.07
CA ARG A 620 13.36 -19.32 -0.84
C ARG A 620 12.39 -20.11 0.04
N MET A 621 11.29 -20.61 -0.54
CA MET A 621 10.29 -21.40 0.20
C MET A 621 10.89 -22.68 0.77
N ILE A 622 11.71 -23.39 0.00
CA ILE A 622 12.41 -24.60 0.48
C ILE A 622 13.31 -24.26 1.67
N LEU A 623 14.17 -23.24 1.54
CA LEU A 623 15.09 -22.83 2.60
C LEU A 623 14.35 -22.34 3.85
N ASN A 624 13.28 -21.55 3.68
CA ASN A 624 12.43 -21.12 4.78
C ASN A 624 11.79 -22.30 5.51
N ALA A 625 11.28 -23.30 4.78
CA ALA A 625 10.72 -24.51 5.36
C ALA A 625 11.75 -25.31 6.15
N MET A 626 12.95 -25.51 5.58
CA MET A 626 14.06 -26.19 6.25
C MET A 626 14.47 -25.47 7.54
N PHE A 627 14.71 -24.16 7.46
CA PHE A 627 15.16 -23.37 8.61
C PHE A 627 14.06 -23.26 9.68
N SER A 628 12.83 -22.91 9.29
CA SER A 628 11.71 -22.77 10.23
C SER A 628 11.42 -24.09 10.95
N TYR A 629 11.44 -25.23 10.25
CA TYR A 629 11.23 -26.54 10.88
C TYR A 629 12.34 -26.88 11.90
N LEU A 630 13.61 -26.66 11.55
CA LEU A 630 14.75 -27.00 12.41
C LEU A 630 14.80 -26.17 13.69
N PHE A 631 14.57 -24.87 13.55
CA PHE A 631 14.61 -23.91 14.65
C PHE A 631 13.23 -23.69 15.30
N GLU A 632 12.24 -24.51 14.91
CA GLU A 632 10.93 -24.61 15.55
C GLU A 632 10.07 -23.33 15.48
N TYR A 633 10.13 -22.66 14.33
CA TYR A 633 9.21 -21.59 13.95
C TYR A 633 8.02 -22.13 13.17
N GLU A 634 6.92 -21.36 13.12
CA GLU A 634 5.86 -21.62 12.15
C GLU A 634 6.42 -21.51 10.72
N THR A 635 6.06 -22.44 9.85
CA THR A 635 6.53 -22.43 8.46
C THR A 635 5.58 -21.60 7.63
N ASP A 636 5.87 -20.29 7.55
CA ASP A 636 5.09 -19.31 6.80
C ASP A 636 5.98 -18.15 6.32
N ASP A 637 5.37 -17.18 5.63
CA ASP A 637 6.04 -15.95 5.14
C ASP A 637 5.81 -14.73 6.09
N ARG A 638 5.23 -14.93 7.28
CA ARG A 638 4.91 -13.82 8.18
C ARG A 638 6.15 -13.34 8.91
N PHE A 639 6.28 -12.03 9.11
CA PHE A 639 7.34 -11.43 9.96
C PHE A 639 6.96 -11.45 11.45
N SER A 640 6.23 -12.49 11.87
CA SER A 640 5.96 -12.80 13.27
C SER A 640 6.88 -13.94 13.69
N PHE A 641 8.01 -13.59 14.30
CA PHE A 641 9.02 -14.56 14.71
C PHE A 641 8.69 -15.08 16.10
N ALA A 642 7.79 -16.07 16.15
CA ALA A 642 7.43 -16.78 17.37
C ALA A 642 7.99 -18.21 17.32
N LYS A 643 8.83 -18.55 18.30
CA LYS A 643 9.43 -19.88 18.43
C LYS A 643 8.49 -20.78 19.25
N LYS A 644 8.26 -22.00 18.79
CA LYS A 644 7.43 -23.00 19.50
C LYS A 644 8.19 -23.70 20.64
N SER A 645 9.51 -23.60 20.64
CA SER A 645 10.39 -24.13 21.68
C SER A 645 10.52 -23.17 22.87
N ARG A 646 11.06 -23.64 23.99
CA ARG A 646 11.42 -22.81 25.16
C ARG A 646 12.79 -22.11 25.02
N ILE A 647 13.49 -22.32 23.91
CA ILE A 647 14.81 -21.72 23.66
C ILE A 647 14.61 -20.25 23.25
N PRO A 648 15.42 -19.30 23.75
CA PRO A 648 15.35 -17.91 23.30
C PRO A 648 15.57 -17.77 21.78
N ILE A 649 15.01 -16.71 21.22
CA ILE A 649 15.26 -16.31 19.83
C ILE A 649 16.63 -15.64 19.76
N GLN A 650 17.44 -16.00 18.77
CA GLN A 650 18.78 -15.43 18.59
C GLN A 650 18.83 -14.39 17.46
N TYR A 651 19.76 -13.42 17.52
CA TYR A 651 19.94 -12.44 16.43
C TYR A 651 20.22 -13.12 15.08
N SER A 652 21.06 -14.16 15.07
CA SER A 652 21.32 -14.97 13.86
C SER A 652 20.04 -15.60 13.28
N GLU A 653 19.12 -16.07 14.12
CA GLU A 653 17.83 -16.62 13.67
C GLU A 653 16.94 -15.53 13.07
N VAL A 654 16.86 -14.35 13.70
CA VAL A 654 16.10 -13.20 13.20
C VAL A 654 16.60 -12.73 11.84
N ARG A 655 17.93 -12.60 11.67
CA ARG A 655 18.55 -12.18 10.40
C ARG A 655 18.26 -13.16 9.26
N VAL A 656 18.40 -14.47 9.52
CA VAL A 656 18.10 -15.51 8.53
C VAL A 656 16.61 -15.52 8.16
N LEU A 657 15.71 -15.47 9.14
CA LEU A 657 14.27 -15.46 8.88
C LEU A 657 13.80 -14.21 8.15
N ALA A 658 14.35 -13.03 8.50
CA ALA A 658 14.03 -11.78 7.82
C ALA A 658 14.38 -11.84 6.32
N MET A 659 15.48 -12.52 5.96
CA MET A 659 15.84 -12.75 4.55
C MET A 659 14.94 -13.81 3.89
N LEU A 660 14.72 -14.96 4.55
CA LEU A 660 13.97 -16.10 3.97
C LEU A 660 12.46 -15.83 3.82
N ARG A 661 11.88 -14.98 4.66
CA ARG A 661 10.45 -14.63 4.58
C ARG A 661 10.19 -13.40 3.70
N ASN A 662 11.24 -12.74 3.20
CA ASN A 662 11.10 -11.63 2.28
C ASN A 662 10.95 -12.14 0.84
N ARG A 663 9.93 -11.67 0.11
CA ARG A 663 9.71 -12.08 -1.29
C ARG A 663 10.74 -11.50 -2.26
N ILE A 664 11.40 -10.41 -1.90
CA ILE A 664 12.57 -9.89 -2.64
C ILE A 664 13.78 -10.69 -2.17
N PHE A 665 13.97 -11.89 -2.71
CA PHE A 665 15.01 -12.82 -2.27
C PHE A 665 15.99 -13.14 -3.40
N SER A 666 17.28 -13.12 -3.08
CA SER A 666 18.35 -13.63 -3.95
C SER A 666 18.95 -14.90 -3.34
N TYR A 667 18.91 -16.00 -4.10
CA TYR A 667 19.47 -17.27 -3.66
C TYR A 667 20.99 -17.19 -3.51
N SER A 668 21.70 -16.62 -4.49
CA SER A 668 23.16 -16.43 -4.42
C SER A 668 23.55 -15.56 -3.23
N ASP A 669 22.89 -14.42 -3.05
CA ASP A 669 23.24 -13.47 -1.99
C ASP A 669 22.98 -14.08 -0.62
N PHE A 670 21.92 -14.88 -0.46
CA PHE A 670 21.66 -15.58 0.80
C PHE A 670 22.79 -16.56 1.13
N LEU A 671 23.27 -17.34 0.16
CA LEU A 671 24.36 -18.29 0.39
C LEU A 671 25.65 -17.58 0.81
N GLU A 672 25.99 -16.47 0.14
CA GLU A 672 27.17 -15.66 0.48
C GLU A 672 27.06 -15.00 1.86
N LYS A 673 25.85 -14.55 2.23
CA LYS A 673 25.61 -13.83 3.49
C LYS A 673 25.33 -14.77 4.67
N TYR A 674 24.92 -16.02 4.46
CA TYR A 674 24.53 -16.93 5.54
C TYR A 674 25.60 -17.04 6.65
N ARG A 675 26.87 -17.20 6.26
CA ARG A 675 27.98 -17.27 7.22
C ARG A 675 28.12 -15.98 8.04
N LYS A 676 27.84 -14.81 7.46
CA LYS A 676 27.81 -13.52 8.16
C LYS A 676 26.63 -13.43 9.13
N TYR A 677 25.48 -14.00 8.78
CA TYR A 677 24.31 -14.03 9.67
C TYR A 677 24.53 -14.89 10.91
N THR A 678 25.36 -15.92 10.80
CA THR A 678 25.58 -16.92 11.87
C THR A 678 26.95 -16.82 12.55
N GLN A 679 27.65 -15.69 12.44
CA GLN A 679 28.89 -15.47 13.21
C GLN A 679 28.58 -15.52 14.71
N ASP A 680 29.56 -15.94 15.50
CA ASP A 680 29.38 -16.19 16.94
C ASP A 680 28.82 -14.98 17.71
N GLU A 681 29.16 -13.76 17.29
CA GLU A 681 28.62 -12.51 17.87
C GLU A 681 27.10 -12.34 17.71
N PHE A 682 26.48 -13.03 16.75
CA PHE A 682 25.03 -13.05 16.50
C PHE A 682 24.36 -14.31 17.06
N VAL A 683 25.12 -15.24 17.64
CA VAL A 683 24.62 -16.46 18.30
C VAL A 683 24.30 -16.18 19.77
N GLN A 684 23.66 -15.04 20.03
CA GLN A 684 23.19 -14.62 21.34
C GLN A 684 21.71 -14.28 21.30
N THR A 685 21.06 -14.26 22.46
CA THR A 685 19.64 -13.89 22.60
C THR A 685 19.39 -12.51 22.00
N ALA A 686 18.39 -12.41 21.15
CA ALA A 686 17.94 -11.14 20.59
C ALA A 686 17.21 -10.31 21.66
N ASP A 687 17.39 -9.00 21.65
CA ASP A 687 16.49 -8.10 22.36
C ASP A 687 15.08 -8.17 21.73
N TYR A 688 14.05 -8.45 22.54
CA TYR A 688 12.70 -8.69 22.04
C TYR A 688 11.94 -7.42 21.67
N SER A 689 12.45 -6.23 22.00
CA SER A 689 11.90 -4.99 21.45
C SER A 689 12.12 -4.89 19.93
N LEU A 690 13.12 -5.58 19.37
CA LEU A 690 13.26 -5.72 17.92
C LEU A 690 12.04 -6.36 17.25
N LEU A 691 11.44 -7.36 17.89
CA LEU A 691 10.29 -8.09 17.35
C LEU A 691 9.05 -7.19 17.22
N GLN A 692 9.03 -6.07 17.94
CA GLN A 692 7.95 -5.09 17.92
C GLN A 692 7.95 -4.23 16.64
N VAL A 693 9.09 -4.14 15.93
CA VAL A 693 9.27 -3.29 14.74
C VAL A 693 9.69 -4.07 13.49
N ILE A 694 9.92 -5.39 13.60
CA ILE A 694 10.39 -6.19 12.47
C ILE A 694 9.37 -6.27 11.31
N ASP A 695 8.07 -6.30 11.60
CA ASP A 695 7.01 -6.24 10.59
C ASP A 695 6.90 -4.83 9.98
N ILE A 696 7.16 -3.78 10.77
CA ILE A 696 7.28 -2.39 10.30
C ILE A 696 8.43 -2.30 9.28
N PHE A 697 9.59 -2.90 9.57
CA PHE A 697 10.70 -2.93 8.62
C PHE A 697 10.31 -3.60 7.30
N ARG A 698 9.58 -4.73 7.35
CA ARG A 698 9.07 -5.39 6.14
C ARG A 698 8.12 -4.49 5.35
N LEU A 699 7.17 -3.83 6.01
CA LEU A 699 6.12 -3.04 5.36
C LEU A 699 6.66 -1.76 4.71
N PHE A 700 7.52 -1.03 5.43
CA PHE A 700 7.92 0.31 5.04
C PHE A 700 9.28 0.37 4.35
N VAL A 701 10.23 -0.50 4.72
CA VAL A 701 11.58 -0.53 4.12
C VAL A 701 11.66 -1.53 2.98
N VAL A 702 11.01 -2.69 3.11
CA VAL A 702 10.88 -3.78 2.12
C VAL A 702 12.19 -4.45 1.70
N CYS A 703 13.26 -3.71 1.41
CA CYS A 703 14.56 -4.21 0.96
C CYS A 703 15.26 -5.07 2.04
N PRO A 704 15.59 -6.34 1.77
CA PRO A 704 16.17 -7.25 2.76
C PRO A 704 17.50 -6.77 3.35
N GLU A 705 18.39 -6.21 2.53
CA GLU A 705 19.69 -5.69 2.98
C GLU A 705 19.52 -4.60 4.03
N ARG A 706 18.60 -3.67 3.78
CA ARG A 706 18.31 -2.55 4.69
C ARG A 706 17.62 -3.03 5.97
N ILE A 707 16.77 -4.05 5.87
CA ILE A 707 16.17 -4.68 7.05
C ILE A 707 17.26 -5.34 7.90
N ASP A 708 18.21 -6.05 7.29
CA ASP A 708 19.37 -6.62 8.01
C ASP A 708 20.22 -5.52 8.67
N SER A 709 20.48 -4.41 7.97
CA SER A 709 21.17 -3.26 8.55
C SER A 709 20.41 -2.69 9.76
N LEU A 710 19.09 -2.59 9.74
CA LEU A 710 18.30 -2.15 10.90
C LEU A 710 18.37 -3.13 12.07
N ILE A 711 18.40 -4.44 11.82
CA ILE A 711 18.61 -5.47 12.86
C ILE A 711 20.01 -5.29 13.50
N LEU A 712 21.03 -5.03 12.69
CA LEU A 712 22.40 -4.77 13.16
C LEU A 712 22.50 -3.46 13.94
N ILE A 713 21.88 -2.38 13.46
CA ILE A 713 21.80 -1.09 14.17
C ILE A 713 21.10 -1.26 15.52
N HIS A 714 20.01 -2.01 15.57
CA HIS A 714 19.30 -2.31 16.81
C HIS A 714 20.22 -3.02 17.81
N LYS A 715 20.92 -4.07 17.37
CA LYS A 715 21.89 -4.79 18.21
C LYS A 715 22.99 -3.85 18.70
N TYR A 716 23.55 -3.03 17.80
CA TYR A 716 24.57 -2.04 18.14
C TYR A 716 24.09 -1.08 19.22
N CYS A 717 22.90 -0.47 19.05
CA CYS A 717 22.30 0.40 20.05
C CYS A 717 22.14 -0.31 21.41
N CYS A 718 21.64 -1.56 21.41
CA CYS A 718 21.50 -2.38 22.62
C CYS A 718 22.85 -2.64 23.31
N ASP A 719 23.88 -3.01 22.56
CA ASP A 719 25.21 -3.30 23.09
C ASP A 719 25.89 -2.03 23.65
N THR A 720 25.77 -0.89 22.94
CA THR A 720 26.35 0.38 23.37
C THR A 720 25.71 0.89 24.66
N TRP A 721 24.38 0.77 24.80
CA TRP A 721 23.63 1.27 25.97
C TRP A 721 23.56 0.28 27.15
N LYS A 722 24.15 -0.91 27.03
CA LYS A 722 24.01 -2.01 28.00
C LYS A 722 24.36 -1.65 29.45
N ASN A 723 25.34 -0.75 29.64
CA ASN A 723 25.78 -0.29 30.95
C ASN A 723 25.28 1.12 31.32
N GLY A 724 24.46 1.75 30.48
CA GLY A 724 24.02 3.13 30.64
C GLY A 724 25.15 4.16 30.48
N SER A 725 24.80 5.45 30.65
CA SER A 725 25.76 6.56 30.58
C SER A 725 26.29 6.93 31.97
N LYS A 726 27.60 7.19 32.07
CA LYS A 726 28.27 7.57 33.32
C LYS A 726 27.84 8.96 33.81
N TYR A 727 27.90 9.96 32.94
CA TYR A 727 27.61 11.36 33.28
C TYR A 727 26.13 11.73 33.11
N LEU A 728 25.34 10.85 32.49
CA LEU A 728 23.90 11.02 32.30
C LEU A 728 23.08 9.94 33.03
N HIS A 729 23.60 9.42 34.15
CA HIS A 729 22.91 8.38 34.94
C HIS A 729 21.51 8.82 35.39
N PHE A 730 21.32 10.11 35.61
CA PHE A 730 20.05 10.72 35.96
C PHE A 730 19.40 11.44 34.77
N TYR A 731 19.52 10.87 33.57
CA TYR A 731 18.79 11.28 32.37
C TYR A 731 17.94 10.12 31.86
N THR A 732 16.90 10.40 31.06
CA THR A 732 16.10 9.35 30.43
C THR A 732 16.97 8.48 29.51
N LEU A 733 16.70 7.18 29.44
CA LEU A 733 17.53 6.25 28.66
C LEU A 733 17.23 6.36 27.15
N HIS A 734 18.22 6.71 26.33
CA HIS A 734 18.10 6.81 24.86
C HIS A 734 18.54 5.51 24.17
N ASN A 735 18.10 4.39 24.72
CA ASN A 735 18.48 3.04 24.31
C ASN A 735 17.58 2.47 23.19
N GLN A 736 17.65 1.16 22.93
CA GLN A 736 16.88 0.50 21.89
C GLN A 736 15.35 0.56 22.11
N GLU A 737 14.88 0.63 23.36
CA GLU A 737 13.45 0.76 23.66
C GLU A 737 12.91 2.13 23.26
N HIS A 738 13.69 3.18 23.53
CA HIS A 738 13.42 4.54 23.06
C HIS A 738 13.31 4.58 21.54
N ALA A 739 14.30 4.05 20.83
CA ALA A 739 14.29 4.01 19.37
C ALA A 739 13.08 3.26 18.80
N VAL A 740 12.66 2.16 19.42
CA VAL A 740 11.44 1.41 19.05
C VAL A 740 10.18 2.25 19.24
N SER A 741 10.08 3.01 20.33
CA SER A 741 8.99 3.96 20.55
C SER A 741 8.98 5.05 19.48
N LEU A 742 10.13 5.66 19.17
CA LEU A 742 10.26 6.68 18.12
C LEU A 742 9.83 6.16 16.75
N ILE A 743 10.20 4.94 16.38
CA ILE A 743 9.78 4.33 15.11
C ILE A 743 8.25 4.21 15.03
N ARG A 744 7.59 3.81 16.11
CA ARG A 744 6.13 3.73 16.16
C ARG A 744 5.47 5.11 16.12
N SER A 745 5.97 6.05 16.90
CA SER A 745 5.49 7.44 16.92
C SER A 745 5.67 8.11 15.55
N SER A 746 6.78 7.83 14.84
CA SER A 746 7.01 8.27 13.47
C SER A 746 5.94 7.77 12.49
N ILE A 747 5.54 6.50 12.61
CA ILE A 747 4.45 5.95 11.79
C ILE A 747 3.10 6.58 12.17
N GLN A 748 2.81 6.73 13.46
CA GLN A 748 1.59 7.39 13.92
C GLN A 748 1.49 8.84 13.41
N LEU A 749 2.60 9.59 13.44
CA LEU A 749 2.71 10.94 12.88
C LEU A 749 2.47 10.98 11.37
N LEU A 750 2.94 9.98 10.63
CA LEU A 750 2.70 9.87 9.18
C LEU A 750 1.22 9.63 8.85
N HIS A 751 0.50 8.87 9.67
CA HIS A 751 -0.95 8.71 9.52
C HIS A 751 -1.73 9.97 9.96
N ALA A 752 -1.23 10.68 10.98
CA ALA A 752 -1.82 11.93 11.46
C ALA A 752 -1.67 13.08 10.45
N ILE A 753 -0.52 13.20 9.77
CA ILE A 753 -0.21 14.33 8.87
C ILE A 753 -0.39 13.90 7.41
N SER A 754 -1.51 14.29 6.79
CA SER A 754 -1.90 13.84 5.44
C SER A 754 -0.88 14.14 4.34
N TYR A 755 -0.08 15.20 4.52
CA TYR A 755 0.83 15.73 3.50
C TYR A 755 2.15 14.95 3.37
N PHE A 756 2.64 14.35 4.44
CA PHE A 756 3.95 13.67 4.42
C PHE A 756 3.85 12.32 3.69
N LYS A 757 4.76 12.12 2.73
CA LYS A 757 4.90 10.86 2.00
C LYS A 757 6.37 10.52 1.87
N LEU A 758 6.73 9.33 2.35
CA LEU A 758 8.08 8.82 2.34
C LEU A 758 8.23 7.68 1.32
N LYS A 759 9.42 7.57 0.74
CA LYS A 759 9.87 6.43 -0.06
C LYS A 759 10.45 5.35 0.85
N GLN A 760 10.56 4.13 0.35
CA GLN A 760 11.17 3.01 1.11
C GLN A 760 12.57 3.33 1.66
N ILE A 761 13.38 4.09 0.92
CA ILE A 761 14.70 4.52 1.39
C ILE A 761 14.60 5.58 2.50
N ASP A 762 13.62 6.48 2.43
CA ASP A 762 13.41 7.51 3.47
C ASP A 762 13.06 6.85 4.81
N TYR A 763 12.22 5.80 4.79
CA TYR A 763 11.90 5.00 5.99
C TYR A 763 13.12 4.35 6.60
N PHE A 764 14.03 3.79 5.78
CA PHE A 764 15.26 3.19 6.29
C PHE A 764 16.11 4.24 7.02
N VAL A 765 16.31 5.42 6.43
CA VAL A 765 17.10 6.50 7.03
C VAL A 765 16.44 7.00 8.32
N LEU A 766 15.12 7.19 8.32
CA LEU A 766 14.36 7.59 9.51
C LEU A 766 14.54 6.58 10.65
N PHE A 767 14.32 5.30 10.40
CA PHE A 767 14.43 4.26 11.44
C PHE A 767 15.87 4.09 11.92
N ALA A 768 16.86 4.18 11.03
CA ALA A 768 18.27 4.18 11.44
C ALA A 768 18.60 5.39 12.33
N ALA A 769 18.09 6.58 11.98
CA ALA A 769 18.28 7.78 12.79
C ALA A 769 17.59 7.68 14.17
N CYS A 770 16.41 7.06 14.25
CA CYS A 770 15.75 6.79 15.54
C CYS A 770 16.66 6.00 16.52
N TYR A 771 17.50 5.08 16.02
CA TYR A 771 18.46 4.33 16.84
C TYR A 771 19.74 5.10 17.15
N LEU A 772 20.17 6.01 16.26
CA LEU A 772 21.54 6.53 16.26
C LEU A 772 21.65 8.02 16.61
N HIS A 773 20.56 8.79 16.59
CA HIS A 773 20.64 10.25 16.76
C HIS A 773 21.25 10.72 18.07
N ASP A 774 21.12 9.92 19.14
CA ASP A 774 21.63 10.18 20.49
C ASP A 774 22.71 9.19 20.93
N ILE A 775 23.29 8.45 19.99
CA ILE A 775 24.22 7.37 20.32
C ILE A 775 25.43 7.83 21.12
N SER A 776 25.91 9.07 20.93
CA SER A 776 27.07 9.60 21.64
C SER A 776 26.79 9.97 23.09
N MET A 777 25.53 10.00 23.55
CA MET A 777 25.20 10.36 24.93
C MET A 777 25.74 9.36 25.96
N VAL A 778 26.07 8.14 25.53
CA VAL A 778 26.72 7.12 26.37
C VAL A 778 28.24 7.24 26.38
N THR A 779 28.82 7.96 25.41
CA THR A 779 30.26 8.15 25.26
C THR A 779 30.78 9.12 26.32
N SER A 780 31.93 8.79 26.93
CA SER A 780 32.55 9.67 27.92
C SER A 780 33.18 10.89 27.24
N PRO A 781 33.00 12.11 27.79
CA PRO A 781 33.59 13.32 27.25
C PRO A 781 35.11 13.32 27.48
N ASP A 782 35.83 14.05 26.64
CA ASP A 782 37.27 14.24 26.81
C ASP A 782 37.56 15.12 28.03
N THR A 783 38.05 14.50 29.09
CA THR A 783 38.41 15.19 30.34
C THR A 783 39.46 16.28 30.16
N SER A 784 40.26 16.24 29.07
CA SER A 784 41.24 17.29 28.82
C SER A 784 40.58 18.65 28.61
N LYS A 785 39.36 18.69 28.06
CA LYS A 785 38.60 19.93 27.82
C LYS A 785 38.47 20.83 29.06
N PHE A 786 38.53 20.25 30.26
CA PHE A 786 38.46 21.02 31.51
C PHE A 786 39.77 21.77 31.83
N TYR A 787 40.92 21.22 31.47
CA TYR A 787 42.24 21.77 31.85
C TYR A 787 43.13 22.16 30.65
N THR A 788 42.67 21.93 29.42
CA THR A 788 43.35 22.36 28.18
C THR A 788 42.54 23.44 27.49
N GLY A 789 43.15 24.61 27.24
CA GLY A 789 42.50 25.74 26.59
C GLY A 789 41.99 26.80 27.58
N ASN A 790 41.25 27.80 27.06
CA ASN A 790 40.77 28.94 27.83
C ASN A 790 39.24 28.94 27.92
N ASN A 791 38.66 27.83 28.39
CA ASN A 791 37.21 27.69 28.55
C ASN A 791 36.74 28.52 29.75
N GLU A 792 35.80 29.46 29.52
CA GLU A 792 35.33 30.41 30.54
C GLU A 792 34.67 29.70 31.73
N ASP A 793 33.84 28.68 31.49
CA ASP A 793 33.15 27.94 32.55
C ASP A 793 34.13 27.14 33.41
N ALA A 794 35.11 26.47 32.79
CA ALA A 794 36.14 25.73 33.53
C ALA A 794 37.02 26.66 34.36
N ASN A 795 37.38 27.83 33.80
CA ASN A 795 38.14 28.87 34.50
C ASN A 795 37.36 29.46 35.69
N LEU A 796 36.04 29.67 35.52
CA LEU A 796 35.16 30.13 36.59
C LEU A 796 35.13 29.12 37.75
N ILE A 797 34.93 27.83 37.45
CA ILE A 797 34.92 26.76 38.47
C ILE A 797 36.25 26.73 39.24
N CYS A 798 37.38 26.88 38.53
CA CYS A 798 38.70 26.92 39.14
C CYS A 798 38.88 28.15 40.05
N THR A 799 38.43 29.32 39.59
CA THR A 799 38.52 30.57 40.36
C THR A 799 37.69 30.51 41.64
N GLU A 800 36.44 30.06 41.54
CA GLU A 800 35.55 29.87 42.70
C GLU A 800 36.12 28.87 43.71
N PHE A 801 36.80 27.80 43.24
CA PHE A 801 37.48 26.87 44.13
C PHE A 801 38.59 27.56 44.93
N ILE A 802 39.43 28.34 44.26
CA ILE A 802 40.56 29.04 44.88
C ILE A 802 40.05 30.04 45.93
N GLU A 803 38.95 30.74 45.65
CA GLU A 803 38.34 31.71 46.58
C GLU A 803 37.77 31.04 47.85
N GLU A 804 37.18 29.85 47.73
CA GLU A 804 36.62 29.10 48.86
C GLU A 804 37.64 28.19 49.58
N LEU A 805 38.86 28.05 49.05
CA LEU A 805 39.89 27.20 49.61
C LEU A 805 40.48 27.82 50.89
N ASP A 806 40.24 27.16 52.03
CA ASP A 806 40.79 27.54 53.33
C ASP A 806 41.63 26.40 53.91
N ILE A 807 42.94 26.45 53.64
CA ILE A 807 43.93 25.43 54.02
C ILE A 807 43.96 25.20 55.53
N ASN A 808 43.53 26.18 56.33
CA ASN A 808 43.51 26.09 57.79
C ASN A 808 42.20 25.52 58.34
N ASN A 809 41.16 25.36 57.51
CA ASN A 809 39.84 24.83 57.90
C ASN A 809 39.49 23.57 57.10
N SER A 810 39.73 22.41 57.72
CA SER A 810 39.47 21.10 57.10
C SER A 810 38.02 20.92 56.64
N THR A 811 37.04 21.42 57.40
CA THR A 811 35.61 21.27 57.06
C THR A 811 35.23 22.13 55.86
N ARG A 812 35.71 23.38 55.82
CA ARG A 812 35.47 24.29 54.70
C ARG A 812 36.15 23.79 53.42
N THR A 813 37.40 23.35 53.52
CA THR A 813 38.12 22.73 52.39
C THR A 813 37.40 21.49 51.85
N LYS A 814 36.93 20.58 52.72
CA LYS A 814 36.14 19.41 52.28
C LYS A 814 34.84 19.81 51.59
N ARG A 815 34.15 20.86 52.06
CA ARG A 815 32.95 21.39 51.41
C ARG A 815 33.27 21.95 50.03
N ALA A 816 34.29 22.79 49.92
CA ALA A 816 34.73 23.38 48.65
C ALA A 816 35.09 22.28 47.63
N LEU A 817 35.80 21.22 48.04
CA LEU A 817 36.10 20.07 47.19
C LEU A 817 34.83 19.37 46.68
N CYS A 818 33.84 19.14 47.56
CA CYS A 818 32.57 18.53 47.16
C CYS A 818 31.76 19.43 46.20
N GLU A 819 31.76 20.74 46.40
CA GLU A 819 31.06 21.70 45.53
C GLU A 819 31.71 21.77 44.15
N VAL A 820 33.04 21.83 44.09
CA VAL A 820 33.79 21.81 42.83
C VAL A 820 33.59 20.51 42.09
N TYR A 821 33.62 19.36 42.78
CA TYR A 821 33.30 18.07 42.15
C TYR A 821 31.93 18.10 41.45
N LYS A 822 30.89 18.63 42.10
CA LYS A 822 29.55 18.75 41.50
C LYS A 822 29.53 19.71 40.31
N LYS A 823 30.26 20.82 40.38
CA LYS A 823 30.38 21.79 39.27
C LYS A 823 31.12 21.18 38.07
N ILE A 824 32.19 20.43 38.30
CA ILE A 824 32.91 19.69 37.26
C ILE A 824 32.02 18.61 36.63
N ASP A 825 31.28 17.87 37.45
CA ASP A 825 30.32 16.86 36.95
C ASP A 825 29.25 17.50 36.07
N THR A 826 28.70 18.65 36.50
CA THR A 826 27.73 19.44 35.72
C THR A 826 28.33 20.01 34.43
N PHE A 827 29.60 20.43 34.46
CA PHE A 827 30.32 20.89 33.28
C PHE A 827 30.40 19.80 32.21
N PHE A 828 30.77 18.58 32.60
CA PHE A 828 30.83 17.45 31.66
C PHE A 828 29.44 16.97 31.23
N GLU A 829 28.44 16.99 32.11
CA GLU A 829 27.04 16.75 31.75
C GLU A 829 26.59 17.72 30.65
N TYR A 830 26.90 19.01 30.80
CA TYR A 830 26.56 20.05 29.84
C TYR A 830 27.33 19.91 28.51
N ASP A 831 28.62 19.56 28.54
CA ASP A 831 29.42 19.33 27.32
C ASP A 831 28.82 18.21 26.46
N ILE A 832 28.40 17.10 27.08
CA ILE A 832 27.72 15.99 26.37
C ILE A 832 26.38 16.49 25.82
N ARG A 833 25.54 17.10 26.66
CA ARG A 833 24.17 17.52 26.28
C ARG A 833 24.14 18.60 25.22
N SER A 834 25.06 19.55 25.23
CA SER A 834 25.07 20.64 24.25
C SER A 834 25.58 20.20 22.88
N ASN A 835 26.40 19.13 22.83
CA ASN A 835 27.04 18.66 21.59
C ASN A 835 26.52 17.32 21.07
N HIS A 836 25.63 16.62 21.78
CA HIS A 836 25.21 15.25 21.47
C HIS A 836 24.76 15.03 20.01
N ALA A 837 23.98 15.94 19.43
CA ALA A 837 23.54 15.81 18.04
C ALA A 837 24.73 15.81 17.06
N ASN A 838 25.70 16.70 17.28
CA ASN A 838 26.90 16.82 16.46
C ASN A 838 27.87 15.67 16.72
N ASP A 839 28.05 15.27 17.97
CA ASP A 839 28.95 14.19 18.34
C ASP A 839 28.41 12.83 17.87
N SER A 840 27.11 12.56 18.02
CA SER A 840 26.46 11.39 17.42
C SER A 840 26.64 11.37 15.91
N ALA A 841 26.49 12.50 15.24
CA ALA A 841 26.77 12.58 13.80
C ALA A 841 28.24 12.31 13.44
N LYS A 842 29.21 12.68 14.29
CA LYS A 842 30.63 12.33 14.10
C LYS A 842 30.88 10.84 14.36
N GLU A 843 30.26 10.27 15.38
CA GLU A 843 30.37 8.84 15.68
C GLU A 843 29.80 8.01 14.52
N ILE A 844 28.60 8.36 14.04
CA ILE A 844 27.98 7.71 12.88
C ILE A 844 28.90 7.75 11.65
N ARG A 845 29.72 8.78 11.47
CA ARG A 845 30.68 8.87 10.35
C ARG A 845 31.95 8.04 10.54
N THR A 846 32.41 7.88 11.78
CA THR A 846 33.79 7.41 12.06
C THR A 846 33.88 6.02 12.68
N PHE A 847 32.84 5.54 13.37
CA PHE A 847 32.89 4.27 14.11
C PHE A 847 32.88 3.06 13.19
N LYS A 848 33.78 2.10 13.43
CA LYS A 848 33.98 0.93 12.55
C LYS A 848 32.86 -0.10 12.68
N GLU A 849 32.20 -0.13 13.82
CA GLU A 849 31.09 -1.03 14.14
C GLU A 849 29.88 -0.79 13.20
N LEU A 850 29.81 0.38 12.57
CA LEU A 850 28.78 0.75 11.59
C LEU A 850 29.25 0.57 10.12
N ASP A 851 30.40 -0.06 9.86
CA ASP A 851 30.94 -0.27 8.50
C ASP A 851 30.08 -1.19 7.63
N PHE A 852 29.10 -1.89 8.22
CA PHE A 852 28.08 -2.62 7.45
C PHE A 852 27.08 -1.70 6.72
N ILE A 853 27.10 -0.40 7.01
CA ILE A 853 26.32 0.64 6.32
C ILE A 853 27.24 1.35 5.31
N GLU A 854 26.79 1.50 4.07
CA GLU A 854 27.56 2.20 3.03
C GLU A 854 27.92 3.64 3.45
N PRO A 855 29.15 4.14 3.16
CA PRO A 855 29.57 5.48 3.57
C PRO A 855 28.64 6.64 3.17
N THR A 856 28.07 6.59 1.97
CA THR A 856 27.11 7.59 1.47
C THR A 856 25.83 7.62 2.33
N MET A 857 25.38 6.44 2.74
CA MET A 857 24.23 6.25 3.60
C MET A 857 24.53 6.67 5.05
N ARG A 858 25.74 6.39 5.55
CA ARG A 858 26.21 6.86 6.86
C ARG A 858 26.23 8.38 6.94
N GLU A 859 26.76 9.06 5.93
CA GLU A 859 26.76 10.53 5.89
C GLU A 859 25.34 11.09 5.94
N LEU A 860 24.42 10.48 5.21
CA LEU A 860 23.02 10.89 5.22
C LEU A 860 22.36 10.68 6.59
N ILE A 861 22.52 9.51 7.20
CA ILE A 861 22.01 9.23 8.55
C ILE A 861 22.61 10.23 9.54
N ALA A 862 23.93 10.48 9.46
CA ALA A 862 24.61 11.47 10.30
C ALA A 862 24.05 12.89 10.13
N ARG A 863 23.75 13.34 8.91
CA ARG A 863 23.14 14.67 8.67
C ARG A 863 21.73 14.77 9.21
N VAL A 864 20.92 13.72 9.05
CA VAL A 864 19.57 13.66 9.61
C VAL A 864 19.62 13.65 11.14
N SER A 865 20.48 12.80 11.71
CA SER A 865 20.74 12.74 13.15
C SER A 865 21.20 14.10 13.67
N ASN A 866 22.19 14.77 13.06
CA ASN A 866 22.59 16.11 13.52
C ASN A 866 21.45 17.13 13.47
N GLY A 867 20.58 17.02 12.46
CA GLY A 867 19.45 17.92 12.23
C GLY A 867 18.39 17.90 13.32
N HIS A 868 18.37 16.90 14.22
CA HIS A 868 17.44 16.90 15.34
C HIS A 868 17.77 18.02 16.36
N GLY A 869 19.03 18.46 16.43
CA GLY A 869 19.47 19.57 17.29
C GLY A 869 19.42 20.95 16.64
N TYR A 870 18.95 21.09 15.40
CA TYR A 870 18.92 22.39 14.68
C TYR A 870 17.79 23.32 15.17
N ASP A 871 17.87 24.61 14.84
CA ASP A 871 16.72 25.51 15.02
C ASP A 871 15.57 25.13 14.08
N SER A 872 14.33 25.36 14.51
CA SER A 872 13.15 25.06 13.69
C SER A 872 13.20 25.80 12.34
N ASN A 873 13.71 27.03 12.27
CA ASN A 873 13.80 27.76 11.01
C ASN A 873 14.75 27.08 10.02
N ASP A 874 15.85 26.51 10.50
CA ASP A 874 16.84 25.82 9.67
C ASP A 874 16.26 24.56 9.03
N VAL A 875 15.26 23.93 9.64
CA VAL A 875 14.58 22.75 9.08
C VAL A 875 13.38 23.16 8.21
N TYR A 876 12.52 24.04 8.69
CA TYR A 876 11.26 24.36 8.01
C TYR A 876 11.40 25.36 6.86
N PHE A 877 12.45 26.19 6.82
CA PHE A 877 12.69 27.13 5.72
C PHE A 877 13.60 26.58 4.61
N GLU A 878 14.24 25.42 4.83
CA GLU A 878 14.90 24.67 3.75
C GLU A 878 13.91 24.42 2.59
N LYS A 879 14.31 24.77 1.36
CA LYS A 879 13.52 24.47 0.16
C LYS A 879 13.37 22.96 0.05
N SER A 880 12.13 22.46 0.09
CA SER A 880 11.87 21.05 -0.16
C SER A 880 12.06 20.76 -1.65
N VAL A 881 13.00 19.86 -1.97
CA VAL A 881 13.19 19.34 -3.33
C VAL A 881 12.14 18.25 -3.66
N GLY A 882 11.37 17.78 -2.66
CA GLY A 882 10.18 16.95 -2.84
C GLY A 882 10.45 15.63 -3.58
N LYS A 883 9.59 15.28 -4.55
CA LYS A 883 9.65 14.00 -5.29
C LYS A 883 10.90 13.85 -6.16
N SER A 884 11.51 14.95 -6.62
CA SER A 884 12.67 14.91 -7.53
C SER A 884 13.99 14.62 -6.80
N ALA A 885 14.04 14.77 -5.47
CA ALA A 885 15.18 14.31 -4.69
C ALA A 885 15.13 12.80 -4.49
N LEU A 886 16.30 12.16 -4.45
CA LEU A 886 16.40 10.74 -4.12
C LEU A 886 15.82 10.46 -2.73
N ILE A 887 16.15 11.31 -1.76
CA ILE A 887 15.77 11.21 -0.35
C ILE A 887 15.21 12.54 0.14
N ASN A 888 14.15 12.49 0.95
CA ASN A 888 13.49 13.68 1.48
C ASN A 888 13.97 14.01 2.91
N GLU A 889 15.21 14.49 3.01
CA GLU A 889 15.87 14.81 4.29
C GLU A 889 15.03 15.72 5.19
N LYS A 890 14.34 16.72 4.62
CA LYS A 890 13.50 17.64 5.39
C LYS A 890 12.38 16.91 6.13
N PHE A 891 11.65 16.03 5.45
CA PHE A 891 10.54 15.30 6.09
C PHE A 891 11.06 14.33 7.15
N ILE A 892 12.21 13.70 6.89
CA ILE A 892 12.83 12.78 7.85
C ILE A 892 13.27 13.54 9.11
N LYS A 893 13.92 14.70 8.97
CA LYS A 893 14.31 15.56 10.11
C LYS A 893 13.09 15.97 10.94
N ILE A 894 12.01 16.45 10.30
CA ILE A 894 10.78 16.86 10.99
C ILE A 894 10.17 15.68 11.77
N LEU A 895 10.08 14.51 11.15
CA LEU A 895 9.49 13.32 11.79
C LEU A 895 10.34 12.81 12.96
N LEU A 896 11.66 12.80 12.82
CA LEU A 896 12.57 12.44 13.91
C LEU A 896 12.41 13.38 15.10
N ARG A 897 12.44 14.70 14.86
CA ARG A 897 12.28 15.74 15.90
C ARG A 897 10.95 15.63 16.62
N LEU A 898 9.85 15.52 15.89
CA LEU A 898 8.53 15.35 16.48
C LEU A 898 8.41 14.04 17.27
N SER A 899 8.96 12.94 16.75
CA SER A 899 8.89 11.64 17.43
C SER A 899 9.67 11.65 18.75
N ASP A 900 10.84 12.28 18.76
CA ASP A 900 11.65 12.45 19.96
C ASP A 900 10.95 13.34 21.01
N LEU A 901 10.41 14.48 20.58
CA LEU A 901 9.64 15.38 21.46
C LEU A 901 8.35 14.75 22.01
N LEU A 902 7.81 13.73 21.34
CA LEU A 902 6.64 12.97 21.78
C LEU A 902 6.98 11.82 22.75
N ASP A 903 8.26 11.54 23.04
CA ASP A 903 8.67 10.50 24.00
C ASP A 903 8.42 10.92 25.47
N MET A 904 7.16 11.17 25.79
CA MET A 904 6.67 11.66 27.06
C MET A 904 5.91 10.55 27.80
N SER A 905 6.59 9.82 28.67
CA SER A 905 5.94 8.86 29.56
C SER A 905 6.68 8.67 30.89
N ARG A 906 5.92 8.39 31.94
CA ARG A 906 6.41 7.98 33.26
C ARG A 906 7.23 6.70 33.25
N TYR A 907 7.04 5.82 32.26
CA TYR A 907 7.79 4.57 32.16
C TYR A 907 9.24 4.77 31.70
N ARG A 908 9.58 5.99 31.28
CA ARG A 908 10.95 6.36 30.88
C ARG A 908 11.91 6.55 32.05
N ILE A 909 11.37 6.62 33.27
CA ILE A 909 12.16 6.74 34.50
C ILE A 909 11.77 5.69 35.53
N SER A 910 12.71 5.32 36.39
CA SER A 910 12.43 4.47 37.55
C SER A 910 12.09 5.33 38.76
N LYS A 911 10.84 5.23 39.25
CA LYS A 911 10.41 5.88 40.50
C LYS A 911 11.29 5.48 41.70
N VAL A 912 11.79 4.25 41.71
CA VAL A 912 12.67 3.74 42.78
C VAL A 912 14.01 4.49 42.76
N ILE A 913 14.62 4.63 41.57
CA ILE A 913 15.89 5.36 41.42
C ILE A 913 15.71 6.84 41.78
N LEU A 914 14.60 7.45 41.34
CA LEU A 914 14.27 8.83 41.67
C LEU A 914 14.19 9.03 43.19
N ASN A 915 13.41 8.20 43.89
CA ASN A 915 13.22 8.31 45.32
C ASN A 915 14.53 8.16 46.12
N HIS A 916 15.43 7.29 45.68
CA HIS A 916 16.73 7.12 46.34
C HIS A 916 17.68 8.31 46.14
N ASN A 917 17.50 9.10 45.08
CA ASN A 917 18.45 10.13 44.68
C ASN A 917 17.87 11.55 44.67
N LEU A 918 16.58 11.74 44.97
CA LEU A 918 15.86 12.99 44.79
C LEU A 918 16.57 14.20 45.41
N THR A 919 17.16 14.06 46.59
CA THR A 919 17.88 15.13 47.30
C THR A 919 19.29 15.39 46.75
N ASN A 920 19.85 14.44 46.00
CA ASN A 920 21.20 14.50 45.43
C ASN A 920 21.21 15.01 43.98
N LEU A 921 20.07 14.99 43.30
CA LEU A 921 19.92 15.47 41.94
C LEU A 921 20.02 17.00 41.83
N ASN A 922 20.64 17.49 40.75
CA ASN A 922 20.63 18.92 40.44
C ASN A 922 19.21 19.42 40.08
N MET A 923 18.98 20.74 40.14
CA MET A 923 17.65 21.34 39.99
C MET A 923 16.96 20.96 38.66
N VAL A 924 17.71 20.97 37.55
CA VAL A 924 17.22 20.68 36.20
C VAL A 924 16.85 19.19 36.06
N SER A 925 17.71 18.30 36.53
CA SER A 925 17.48 16.85 36.50
C SER A 925 16.27 16.45 37.35
N ARG A 926 16.14 17.05 38.55
CA ARG A 926 14.95 16.88 39.40
C ARG A 926 13.69 17.29 38.66
N PHE A 927 13.68 18.49 38.09
CA PHE A 927 12.53 19.00 37.35
C PHE A 927 12.12 18.07 36.21
N HIS A 928 13.07 17.60 35.39
CA HIS A 928 12.77 16.70 34.28
C HIS A 928 12.26 15.32 34.74
N TRP A 929 12.89 14.70 35.74
CA TRP A 929 12.46 13.40 36.25
C TRP A 929 11.09 13.45 36.89
N ILE A 930 10.85 14.45 37.76
CA ILE A 930 9.53 14.62 38.37
C ILE A 930 8.48 14.89 37.28
N SER A 931 8.83 15.66 36.25
CA SER A 931 7.92 15.90 35.12
C SER A 931 7.56 14.61 34.37
N HIS A 932 8.52 13.74 34.07
CA HIS A 932 8.22 12.41 33.50
C HIS A 932 7.34 11.58 34.45
N LEU A 933 7.61 11.59 35.76
CA LEU A 933 6.78 10.85 36.73
C LEU A 933 5.31 11.27 36.71
N ILE A 934 5.05 12.55 36.44
CA ILE A 934 3.71 13.15 36.46
C ILE A 934 3.00 12.98 35.11
N THR A 935 3.73 12.86 34.01
CA THR A 935 3.17 12.59 32.69
C THR A 935 2.95 11.09 32.50
N ASP A 936 1.70 10.63 32.45
CA ASP A 936 1.38 9.22 32.28
C ASP A 936 1.71 8.74 30.86
N GLY A 937 1.30 9.52 29.86
CA GLY A 937 1.54 9.28 28.44
C GLY A 937 0.84 10.32 27.58
N TYR A 938 0.89 10.12 26.26
CA TYR A 938 0.15 10.94 25.30
C TYR A 938 -0.74 10.08 24.41
N ASN A 939 -1.78 10.72 23.87
CA ASN A 939 -2.57 10.22 22.76
C ASN A 939 -2.57 11.28 21.66
N LEU A 940 -2.17 10.88 20.46
CA LEU A 940 -2.25 11.71 19.28
C LEU A 940 -3.53 11.35 18.54
N ASP A 941 -4.32 12.35 18.16
CA ASP A 941 -5.48 12.21 17.28
C ASP A 941 -5.44 13.29 16.19
N THR A 942 -6.20 13.09 15.11
CA THR A 942 -6.38 14.11 14.07
C THR A 942 -7.84 14.15 13.64
N GLU A 943 -8.47 15.27 13.97
CA GLU A 943 -9.86 15.54 13.64
C GLU A 943 -9.94 16.24 12.28
N TYR A 944 -10.70 15.68 11.36
CA TYR A 944 -10.95 16.29 10.06
C TYR A 944 -12.37 16.84 10.00
N ARG A 945 -12.49 18.14 9.67
CA ARG A 945 -13.79 18.81 9.54
C ARG A 945 -13.85 19.66 8.29
N ILE A 946 -15.06 19.83 7.75
CA ILE A 946 -15.28 20.77 6.65
C ILE A 946 -15.17 22.21 7.19
N ALA A 947 -14.39 23.05 6.52
CA ALA A 947 -14.30 24.47 6.87
C ALA A 947 -15.67 25.17 6.73
N GLU A 948 -15.99 26.03 7.70
CA GLU A 948 -17.14 26.94 7.62
C GLU A 948 -16.80 28.07 6.64
N ILE A 949 -17.22 27.94 5.39
CA ILE A 949 -17.00 28.96 4.37
C ILE A 949 -18.07 30.06 4.56
N SER A 950 -17.64 31.31 4.75
CA SER A 950 -18.55 32.46 4.78
C SER A 950 -19.38 32.55 3.48
N ASN A 951 -20.66 32.92 3.63
CA ASN A 951 -21.70 32.88 2.59
C ASN A 951 -21.40 33.70 1.31
N ASP A 952 -20.33 34.50 1.26
CA ASP A 952 -19.99 35.38 0.15
C ASP A 952 -19.36 34.70 -1.08
N SER A 953 -19.19 33.36 -1.10
CA SER A 953 -18.59 32.64 -2.23
C SER A 953 -19.50 31.57 -2.87
N MET A 954 -20.80 31.89 -3.00
CA MET A 954 -21.82 31.04 -3.64
C MET A 954 -21.53 30.66 -5.11
N ALA A 955 -20.52 31.23 -5.78
CA ALA A 955 -20.22 31.00 -7.20
C ALA A 955 -18.97 30.14 -7.50
N GLY A 956 -18.25 29.63 -6.48
CA GLY A 956 -16.97 28.90 -6.67
C GLY A 956 -17.00 27.42 -6.28
N ALA A 957 -16.02 26.64 -6.79
CA ALA A 957 -15.78 25.24 -6.41
C ALA A 957 -15.64 25.08 -4.88
N PHE A 958 -16.15 23.98 -4.33
CA PHE A 958 -15.98 23.62 -2.92
C PHE A 958 -14.58 23.08 -2.64
N LEU A 959 -14.01 22.26 -3.52
CA LEU A 959 -12.62 21.80 -3.42
C LEU A 959 -11.65 22.94 -3.73
N LYS A 960 -11.07 23.55 -2.70
CA LYS A 960 -10.09 24.63 -2.77
C LYS A 960 -9.12 24.56 -1.58
N LYS A 961 -8.11 25.43 -1.58
CA LYS A 961 -7.19 25.55 -0.43
C LYS A 961 -7.98 25.82 0.85
N GLY A 962 -7.76 24.99 1.88
CA GLY A 962 -8.39 25.11 3.20
C GLY A 962 -9.86 24.67 3.27
N SER A 963 -10.38 23.91 2.29
CA SER A 963 -11.76 23.38 2.34
C SER A 963 -11.98 22.34 3.44
N ILE A 964 -10.92 21.65 3.84
CA ILE A 964 -10.93 20.70 4.95
C ILE A 964 -9.94 21.20 5.99
N VAL A 965 -10.34 21.23 7.25
CA VAL A 965 -9.45 21.49 8.38
C VAL A 965 -8.92 20.15 8.88
N GLU A 966 -7.60 20.00 8.90
CA GLU A 966 -6.85 18.92 9.52
C GLU A 966 -6.36 19.42 10.88
N LYS A 967 -7.06 19.06 11.95
CA LYS A 967 -6.74 19.49 13.30
C LYS A 967 -6.02 18.38 14.05
N MET A 968 -4.71 18.53 14.22
CA MET A 968 -3.90 17.60 15.02
C MET A 968 -4.10 17.94 16.50
N VAL A 969 -4.52 16.95 17.29
CA VAL A 969 -4.82 17.09 18.71
C VAL A 969 -3.91 16.16 19.50
N LEU A 970 -2.97 16.74 20.25
CA LEU A 970 -2.12 16.00 21.16
C LEU A 970 -2.70 16.07 22.57
N THR A 971 -3.28 14.98 23.05
CA THR A 971 -3.77 14.89 24.43
C THR A 971 -2.72 14.26 25.32
N VAL A 972 -2.23 14.99 26.32
CA VAL A 972 -1.25 14.49 27.28
C VAL A 972 -1.92 14.26 28.63
N ASP A 973 -1.86 13.02 29.10
CA ASP A 973 -2.44 12.60 30.35
C ASP A 973 -1.46 12.83 31.50
N VAL A 974 -1.94 13.54 32.53
CA VAL A 974 -1.13 13.93 33.69
C VAL A 974 -1.76 13.48 35.00
N LEU A 975 -0.88 13.20 35.96
CA LEU A 975 -1.18 12.63 37.27
C LEU A 975 -1.15 13.68 38.39
N MET A 976 -1.29 14.96 38.05
CA MET A 976 -1.27 16.08 38.97
C MET A 976 -2.37 17.08 38.63
N SER A 977 -3.19 17.42 39.62
CA SER A 977 -4.29 18.38 39.49
C SER A 977 -3.95 19.71 40.17
N GLN A 978 -2.97 20.46 39.64
CA GLN A 978 -2.59 21.76 40.20
C GLN A 978 -3.02 22.92 39.28
N THR A 979 -4.15 23.55 39.60
CA THR A 979 -4.75 24.61 38.76
C THR A 979 -4.62 26.02 39.34
N THR A 980 -3.75 26.22 40.33
CA THR A 980 -3.52 27.53 40.94
C THR A 980 -2.94 28.53 39.93
N GLU A 981 -3.26 29.80 40.12
CA GLU A 981 -2.68 30.89 39.33
C GLU A 981 -1.19 31.10 39.66
N VAL A 982 -0.41 31.37 38.62
CA VAL A 982 1.03 31.68 38.70
C VAL A 982 1.31 32.90 37.84
N PRO A 983 2.17 33.84 38.28
CA PRO A 983 2.57 34.98 37.47
C PRO A 983 3.22 34.54 36.16
N ASN A 984 2.80 35.13 35.02
CA ASN A 984 3.39 34.87 33.72
C ASN A 984 4.43 35.96 33.38
N THR A 985 5.47 36.08 34.20
CA THR A 985 6.51 37.12 34.07
C THR A 985 7.26 37.04 32.74
N LYS A 986 7.54 35.81 32.27
CA LYS A 986 8.05 35.52 30.92
C LYS A 986 6.94 34.86 30.09
N LYS A 987 6.41 35.61 29.12
CA LYS A 987 5.32 35.13 28.25
C LYS A 987 5.73 33.86 27.52
N CYS A 988 4.84 32.86 27.52
CA CYS A 988 5.03 31.64 26.75
C CYS A 988 4.98 31.93 25.24
N ASN A 989 5.98 31.44 24.50
CA ASN A 989 6.05 31.57 23.04
C ASN A 989 5.26 30.46 22.34
N CYS A 990 4.94 30.68 21.07
CA CYS A 990 4.23 29.74 20.21
C CYS A 990 2.80 29.37 20.66
N ILE A 991 2.20 30.17 21.55
CA ILE A 991 0.87 29.93 22.11
C ILE A 991 -0.04 31.10 21.79
N SER A 992 -1.11 30.85 21.04
CA SER A 992 -2.12 31.87 20.73
C SER A 992 -3.22 31.93 21.78
N ASN A 993 -3.59 30.79 22.37
CA ASN A 993 -4.63 30.71 23.38
C ASN A 993 -4.40 29.55 24.38
N SER A 994 -4.89 29.71 25.61
CA SER A 994 -4.85 28.68 26.66
C SER A 994 -6.09 28.79 27.54
N ASP A 995 -6.94 27.77 27.53
CA ASP A 995 -8.22 27.75 28.26
C ASP A 995 -8.31 26.55 29.22
N LEU A 996 -8.85 26.78 30.42
CA LEU A 996 -9.18 25.74 31.38
C LEU A 996 -10.64 25.29 31.15
N ASP A 997 -10.84 24.00 30.88
CA ASP A 997 -12.15 23.36 30.74
C ASP A 997 -12.34 22.32 31.85
N ILE A 998 -13.49 22.38 32.54
CA ILE A 998 -13.89 21.42 33.57
C ILE A 998 -15.12 20.70 33.06
N LYS A 999 -14.95 19.44 32.65
CA LYS A 999 -16.04 18.62 32.11
C LYS A 999 -17.05 18.27 33.21
N LYS A 1000 -18.29 17.99 32.82
CA LYS A 1000 -19.40 17.63 33.74
C LYS A 1000 -19.11 16.43 34.64
N ASN A 1001 -18.19 15.55 34.24
CA ASN A 1001 -17.72 14.41 35.03
C ASN A 1001 -16.60 14.77 36.04
N GLY A 1002 -16.25 16.05 36.17
CA GLY A 1002 -15.18 16.53 37.05
C GLY A 1002 -13.77 16.46 36.46
N THR A 1003 -13.60 16.04 35.20
CA THR A 1003 -12.28 15.99 34.57
C THR A 1003 -11.80 17.38 34.16
N THR A 1004 -10.63 17.77 34.68
CA THR A 1004 -9.95 19.03 34.33
C THR A 1004 -9.10 18.85 33.08
N THR A 1005 -9.25 19.73 32.10
CA THR A 1005 -8.42 19.76 30.87
C THR A 1005 -7.98 21.18 30.57
N ILE A 1006 -6.71 21.37 30.21
CA ILE A 1006 -6.20 22.65 29.70
C ILE A 1006 -5.98 22.51 28.20
N ARG A 1007 -6.68 23.33 27.41
CA ARG A 1007 -6.53 23.40 25.95
C ARG A 1007 -5.56 24.51 25.58
N VAL A 1008 -4.51 24.18 24.83
CA VAL A 1008 -3.48 25.10 24.36
C VAL A 1008 -3.43 25.08 22.84
N VAL A 1009 -3.61 26.25 22.21
CA VAL A 1009 -3.56 26.40 20.74
C VAL A 1009 -2.17 26.89 20.33
N CYS A 1010 -1.56 26.18 19.37
CA CYS A 1010 -0.18 26.42 18.95
C CYS A 1010 -0.10 27.29 17.70
N ASP A 1011 0.75 28.32 17.74
CA ASP A 1011 0.97 29.30 16.65
C ASP A 1011 2.36 29.93 16.76
N LYS A 1012 3.26 29.69 15.80
CA LYS A 1012 4.68 30.10 15.84
C LYS A 1012 4.89 31.57 16.22
N ASP A 1013 4.15 32.47 15.57
CA ASP A 1013 4.31 33.92 15.72
C ASP A 1013 3.45 34.52 16.85
N SER A 1014 2.92 33.69 17.74
CA SER A 1014 2.07 34.11 18.86
C SER A 1014 2.78 34.01 20.21
N THR A 1015 2.45 34.94 21.11
CA THR A 1015 2.83 34.86 22.53
C THR A 1015 1.57 34.82 23.39
N CYS A 1016 1.63 34.05 24.48
CA CYS A 1016 0.54 33.94 25.43
C CYS A 1016 0.10 35.34 25.91
N LYS A 1017 -1.21 35.61 25.77
CA LYS A 1017 -1.81 36.91 26.12
C LYS A 1017 -2.20 37.00 27.60
N ASN A 1018 -2.26 35.88 28.32
CA ASN A 1018 -2.68 35.83 29.72
C ASN A 1018 -1.58 36.37 30.66
N GLN A 1019 -1.95 37.30 31.55
CA GLN A 1019 -1.03 37.87 32.55
C GLN A 1019 -0.75 36.90 33.71
N GLN A 1020 -1.70 36.02 34.02
CA GLN A 1020 -1.55 34.91 34.96
C GLN A 1020 -1.84 33.61 34.20
N CYS A 1021 -1.02 32.59 34.44
CA CYS A 1021 -1.20 31.26 33.87
C CYS A 1021 -1.63 30.27 34.94
N ASN A 1022 -2.35 29.24 34.52
CA ASN A 1022 -2.56 28.05 35.34
C ASN A 1022 -1.20 27.34 35.55
N PHE A 1023 -0.90 26.91 36.78
CA PHE A 1023 0.35 26.23 37.11
C PHE A 1023 0.63 25.04 36.19
N LEU A 1024 -0.37 24.18 35.96
CA LEU A 1024 -0.23 23.00 35.10
C LEU A 1024 0.09 23.39 33.64
N CYS A 1025 -0.50 24.47 33.13
CA CYS A 1025 -0.16 25.01 31.80
C CYS A 1025 1.29 25.50 31.77
N LYS A 1026 1.68 26.36 32.72
CA LYS A 1026 3.03 26.95 32.76
C LYS A 1026 4.09 25.86 32.95
N TRP A 1027 3.87 24.91 33.85
CA TRP A 1027 4.75 23.76 34.04
C TRP A 1027 4.95 22.97 32.73
N PHE A 1028 3.85 22.60 32.07
CA PHE A 1028 3.92 21.76 30.88
C PHE A 1028 4.61 22.48 29.71
N VAL A 1029 4.31 23.76 29.51
CA VAL A 1029 4.93 24.60 28.48
C VAL A 1029 6.41 24.83 28.76
N THR A 1030 6.80 25.05 30.03
CA THR A 1030 8.21 25.18 30.41
C THR A 1030 8.98 23.89 30.17
N LYS A 1031 8.39 22.71 30.46
CA LYS A 1031 9.03 21.41 30.21
C LYS A 1031 9.16 21.09 28.71
N ASN A 1032 8.17 21.47 27.90
CA ASN A 1032 8.06 21.05 26.50
C ASN A 1032 8.12 22.23 25.52
N ASN A 1033 8.93 23.25 25.79
CA ASN A 1033 9.04 24.44 24.93
C ASN A 1033 9.35 24.10 23.47
N TYR A 1034 10.30 23.19 23.22
CA TYR A 1034 10.68 22.74 21.88
C TYR A 1034 9.51 22.09 21.12
N LEU A 1035 8.61 21.38 21.82
CA LEU A 1035 7.41 20.81 21.22
C LEU A 1035 6.47 21.90 20.69
N PHE A 1036 6.24 22.98 21.45
CA PHE A 1036 5.39 24.08 21.01
C PHE A 1036 6.01 24.87 19.83
N GLU A 1037 7.32 25.06 19.84
CA GLU A 1037 8.06 25.66 18.71
C GLU A 1037 7.94 24.80 17.44
N GLU A 1038 8.13 23.49 17.57
CA GLU A 1038 8.03 22.54 16.46
C GLU A 1038 6.60 22.46 15.89
N LEU A 1039 5.57 22.36 16.76
CA LEU A 1039 4.16 22.34 16.33
C LEU A 1039 3.74 23.66 15.66
N GLY A 1040 4.20 24.80 16.18
CA GLY A 1040 3.97 26.11 15.58
C GLY A 1040 4.58 26.22 14.19
N ALA A 1041 5.83 25.78 14.02
CA ALA A 1041 6.53 25.77 12.74
C ALA A 1041 5.90 24.80 11.73
N LEU A 1042 5.48 23.61 12.18
CA LEU A 1042 4.76 22.64 11.36
C LEU A 1042 3.44 23.21 10.83
N LYS A 1043 2.63 23.85 11.70
CA LYS A 1043 1.37 24.50 11.31
C LYS A 1043 1.59 25.54 10.22
N GLN A 1044 2.57 26.42 10.40
CA GLN A 1044 2.91 27.46 9.42
C GLN A 1044 3.36 26.85 8.09
N TYR A 1045 4.22 25.83 8.14
CA TYR A 1045 4.71 25.13 6.96
C TYR A 1045 3.57 24.48 6.15
N LEU A 1046 2.68 23.72 6.80
CA LEU A 1046 1.57 23.03 6.14
C LEU A 1046 0.58 24.02 5.49
N ASN A 1047 0.29 25.14 6.16
CA ASN A 1047 -0.62 26.16 5.65
C ASN A 1047 -0.04 27.01 4.50
N ASN A 1048 1.28 27.05 4.36
CA ASN A 1048 1.95 27.77 3.26
C ASN A 1048 1.94 27.01 1.92
N ILE A 1049 1.55 25.74 1.91
CA ILE A 1049 1.49 24.93 0.68
C ILE A 1049 0.29 25.36 -0.18
N GLN A 1050 0.54 25.82 -1.41
CA GLN A 1050 -0.51 26.40 -2.27
C GLN A 1050 -1.53 25.37 -2.78
N HIS A 1051 -1.11 24.13 -3.06
CA HIS A 1051 -1.95 23.09 -3.69
C HIS A 1051 -2.53 22.06 -2.71
N ASN A 1052 -2.47 22.34 -1.40
CA ASN A 1052 -3.10 21.49 -0.38
C ASN A 1052 -4.51 22.00 -0.08
N PHE A 1053 -5.54 21.14 -0.16
CA PHE A 1053 -6.90 21.54 0.24
C PHE A 1053 -7.14 21.44 1.75
N PHE A 1054 -6.18 20.89 2.50
CA PHE A 1054 -6.19 20.92 3.96
C PHE A 1054 -5.67 22.27 4.50
N ALA A 1055 -6.31 22.78 5.54
CA ALA A 1055 -5.79 23.79 6.44
C ALA A 1055 -5.41 23.11 7.76
N ALA A 1056 -4.20 23.34 8.25
CA ALA A 1056 -3.68 22.71 9.45
C ALA A 1056 -3.98 23.52 10.72
N GLU A 1057 -4.49 22.86 11.75
CA GLU A 1057 -4.65 23.36 13.11
C GLU A 1057 -3.87 22.45 14.08
N MET A 1058 -3.29 23.02 15.14
CA MET A 1058 -2.50 22.30 16.13
C MET A 1058 -2.97 22.66 17.54
N GLU A 1059 -3.33 21.64 18.31
CA GLU A 1059 -3.85 21.77 19.68
C GLU A 1059 -3.17 20.77 20.62
N VAL A 1060 -2.81 21.23 21.82
CA VAL A 1060 -2.32 20.39 22.91
C VAL A 1060 -3.30 20.45 24.08
N ASN A 1061 -3.80 19.29 24.50
CA ASN A 1061 -4.75 19.13 25.59
C ASN A 1061 -4.06 18.46 26.78
N ILE A 1062 -3.87 19.19 27.87
CA ILE A 1062 -3.30 18.66 29.12
C ILE A 1062 -4.45 18.17 29.98
N ARG A 1063 -4.64 16.85 30.07
CA ARG A 1063 -5.80 16.22 30.72
C ARG A 1063 -5.41 15.58 32.05
N VAL A 1064 -6.05 16.02 33.13
CA VAL A 1064 -5.85 15.44 34.46
C VAL A 1064 -6.66 14.15 34.56
N VAL A 1065 -5.97 13.01 34.56
CA VAL A 1065 -6.61 11.68 34.66
C VAL A 1065 -6.63 11.14 36.08
N ALA A 1066 -5.67 11.56 36.90
CA ALA A 1066 -5.62 11.27 38.32
C ALA A 1066 -4.89 12.39 39.05
N ASN A 1067 -5.07 12.45 40.37
CA ASN A 1067 -4.21 13.26 41.23
C ASN A 1067 -3.43 12.30 42.12
N THR A 1068 -2.16 12.06 41.77
CA THR A 1068 -1.27 11.28 42.62
C THR A 1068 -0.95 12.09 43.87
N ASN A 1069 -0.89 11.43 45.03
CA ASN A 1069 -0.40 12.04 46.28
C ASN A 1069 1.11 12.29 46.17
N ILE A 1070 1.50 13.27 45.36
CA ILE A 1070 2.87 13.74 45.24
C ILE A 1070 3.22 14.39 46.59
N PRO A 1071 4.31 13.96 47.26
CA PRO A 1071 4.74 14.59 48.50
C PRO A 1071 4.96 16.10 48.30
N ASN A 1072 4.60 16.91 49.29
CA ASN A 1072 4.75 18.37 49.20
C ASN A 1072 6.19 18.78 48.84
N GLU A 1073 7.19 18.11 49.40
CA GLU A 1073 8.61 18.31 49.08
C GLU A 1073 8.92 18.13 47.58
N VAL A 1074 8.34 17.11 46.93
CA VAL A 1074 8.52 16.86 45.49
C VAL A 1074 7.84 17.95 44.67
N PHE A 1075 6.66 18.39 45.10
CA PHE A 1075 5.93 19.47 44.43
C PHE A 1075 6.64 20.83 44.59
N ASP A 1076 7.26 21.08 45.75
CA ASP A 1076 8.03 22.30 46.01
C ASP A 1076 9.17 22.45 44.99
N TYR A 1077 9.87 21.36 44.64
CA TYR A 1077 10.90 21.39 43.60
C TYR A 1077 10.37 21.77 42.21
N LEU A 1078 9.17 21.31 41.83
CA LEU A 1078 8.54 21.74 40.58
C LEU A 1078 8.16 23.22 40.64
N ARG A 1079 7.58 23.66 41.75
CA ARG A 1079 7.10 25.03 41.92
C ARG A 1079 8.25 26.03 41.90
N GLU A 1080 9.35 25.73 42.59
CA GLU A 1080 10.56 26.54 42.57
C GLU A 1080 11.09 26.72 41.14
N TYR A 1081 11.24 25.62 40.39
CA TYR A 1081 11.75 25.68 39.02
C TYR A 1081 10.83 26.50 38.10
N VAL A 1082 9.51 26.25 38.16
CA VAL A 1082 8.51 26.94 37.33
C VAL A 1082 8.44 28.44 37.66
N ASN A 1083 8.58 28.83 38.92
CA ASN A 1083 8.57 30.25 39.31
C ASN A 1083 9.85 31.00 38.90
N HIS A 1084 10.98 30.29 38.76
CA HIS A 1084 12.24 30.85 38.30
C HIS A 1084 12.40 30.88 36.76
N SER A 1085 11.49 30.23 36.02
CA SER A 1085 11.52 30.07 34.55
C SER A 1085 10.55 30.99 33.80
#